data_AF-W2KRU8-F1
#
_entry.id   AF-W2KRU8-F1
#
_cell.length_a   1.000
_cell.length_b   1.000
_cell.length_c   1.000
_cell.angle_alpha   90.00
_cell.angle_beta   90.00
_cell.angle_gamma   90.00
#
_symmetry.space_group_name_H-M   'P 1'
#
loop_
_entity.id
_entity.type
_entity.pdbx_description
1 polymer ?
#
loop_
_entity_poly.entity_id
_entity_poly.type
_entity_poly.pdbx_seq_one_letter_code
_entity_poly.pdbx_strand_id
1 'polypeptide(L)'
;MTLLVPLLHLLALFTAFACADLTRNPIVALRPRNLVAFYPLLLDSRDYAPNGTADGYTQDGYSHTTIIPKLGGRLEQGTGLDFPVNIHRRSFPHLTIGAWVQVGEAMAVNRGCLLSQTGSSVGRSVCVDRGKWTVGGQVLDVAMKFDEWSFVAVVFDENSTQFFVDGEIKEINTVVGSVASPLLVVGAAANDPLTGFTGYVKSVFVFDSALSETELAYLMTTKEVKVEVIPVPTLVPDPVVKVQPKPHLYLKDRLENSVSARQVIDPDADEYNAALPVLDDTELLSVELVYADDIPTDEGNSVDFTPFNLWSLEPKLRDVHVGSKVTVQGSPSFDSLTSMCRINDDISFAPYKVTAHSIACQIPEMNVEAGNVTIKISISQDGVFFTSIGEFRLLQRPSIIRLSPLQTLRSVNPQVIDIFGMNFVNLSTLSCSIGDLTVLTTFISSFRIQCAIESTRYYERLSSVQVDVTANGVDFSDDPKDLELINAPIIDRLSPDNGPTTGGTVVEISGHGFLENMRYAIYCGQNVTDDVEFMSPNLLIWRTTGANFTGIVGVKLKVEDKLVPEIPSLQFSFTLTPQITSIFPQLLPVRSEILLTISGSDFGDFAELRCSFKTLTSGGKALDSTSWTSIATFIASSIVQCPTPPFHDAGFYAVSVSNNAQDFSSISSLASITIHDEILLENASISSGPATGGTSVDITGKQFVRSTDVTCRFGQSRARGYFISDSVIRCISPAWSPVIVTEGISPVPIRVALNGLDFSSSSLSFQYYAPPVVDAISPVNVPVNTSVSLALNGKYLVSFGGIVCRIGTLLVTGTAKNGGRMIQCNRLHTSMDSGFVEISVSLNGGRDFTRTRINLLVHEPVALRGLDTPYVAKNVNSSITVRGQGFLKGDGTMCVYGEKLTTASVISSEILTCPLPSTIQSGRNYELRISLNNGTHLSNSSTHVYVYDLPTFDTISPQTEILHVKGAGNGVEWKYVEDSGR
;
A
#
# COMPACT_ATOMS: atom_id res chain seq x y z
N MET A 1 -39.74 -2.78 37.59
CA MET A 1 -39.25 -4.06 38.17
C MET A 1 -39.91 -5.17 37.41
N THR A 2 -39.30 -6.09 36.69
CA THR A 2 -37.93 -6.62 36.49
C THR A 2 -38.14 -7.63 35.34
N LEU A 3 -37.33 -7.82 34.31
CA LEU A 3 -35.89 -8.01 34.27
C LEU A 3 -35.36 -7.67 32.87
N LEU A 4 -34.35 -6.81 32.83
CA LEU A 4 -33.35 -6.71 31.78
C LEU A 4 -32.58 -8.05 31.70
N VAL A 5 -32.82 -8.88 30.68
CA VAL A 5 -31.89 -9.96 30.30
C VAL A 5 -31.69 -10.15 28.77
N PRO A 6 -32.57 -9.73 27.83
CA PRO A 6 -32.28 -9.99 26.41
C PRO A 6 -31.49 -8.86 25.71
N LEU A 7 -31.32 -7.68 26.33
CA LEU A 7 -30.60 -6.56 25.71
C LEU A 7 -29.07 -6.60 25.90
N LEU A 8 -28.56 -7.46 26.79
CA LEU A 8 -27.12 -7.60 27.04
C LEU A 8 -26.43 -8.66 26.15
N HIS A 9 -27.18 -9.43 25.36
CA HIS A 9 -26.61 -10.38 24.39
C HIS A 9 -26.49 -9.84 22.97
N LEU A 10 -27.07 -8.68 22.68
CA LEU A 10 -26.89 -8.01 21.37
C LEU A 10 -25.66 -7.08 21.32
N LEU A 11 -25.02 -6.80 22.46
CA LEU A 11 -23.81 -5.97 22.56
C LEU A 11 -22.52 -6.76 22.79
N ALA A 12 -22.57 -8.10 22.78
CA ALA A 12 -21.41 -8.99 22.89
C ALA A 12 -21.13 -9.81 21.61
N LEU A 13 -21.69 -9.40 20.46
CA LEU A 13 -21.48 -10.04 19.15
C LEU A 13 -20.78 -9.13 18.12
N PHE A 14 -20.27 -7.98 18.56
CA PHE A 14 -19.43 -7.08 17.74
C PHE A 14 -17.94 -7.12 18.09
N THR A 15 -17.45 -8.19 18.73
CA THR A 15 -16.01 -8.42 18.94
C THR A 15 -15.62 -9.86 18.61
N ALA A 16 -15.88 -10.28 17.36
CA ALA A 16 -15.19 -11.42 16.77
C ALA A 16 -15.13 -11.33 15.23
N PHE A 17 -15.03 -10.12 14.68
CA PHE A 17 -14.27 -9.98 13.45
C PHE A 17 -12.82 -9.86 13.88
N ALA A 18 -12.07 -10.96 13.74
CA ALA A 18 -10.63 -10.88 13.63
C ALA A 18 -10.31 -10.16 12.31
N CYS A 19 -10.54 -8.84 12.28
CA CYS A 19 -9.67 -7.98 11.52
C CYS A 19 -8.32 -8.14 12.22
N ALA A 20 -7.40 -8.89 11.63
CA ALA A 20 -6.03 -8.89 12.09
C ALA A 20 -5.56 -7.45 11.99
N ASP A 21 -5.52 -6.76 13.11
CA ASP A 21 -4.93 -5.43 13.23
C ASP A 21 -3.42 -5.58 12.98
N LEU A 22 -3.03 -5.58 11.70
CA LEU A 22 -1.64 -5.73 11.26
C LEU A 22 -0.76 -4.59 11.78
N THR A 23 -1.35 -3.49 12.29
CA THR A 23 -0.60 -2.37 12.89
C THR A 23 0.08 -2.75 14.21
N ARG A 24 -0.25 -3.91 14.80
CA ARG A 24 0.38 -4.43 16.04
C ARG A 24 1.34 -5.59 15.83
N ASN A 25 1.66 -5.96 14.59
CA ASN A 25 2.67 -7.01 14.34
C ASN A 25 4.08 -6.42 14.53
N PRO A 26 4.92 -6.95 15.44
CA PRO A 26 6.27 -6.41 15.67
C PRO A 26 7.15 -6.47 14.41
N ILE A 27 6.87 -7.35 13.45
CA ILE A 27 7.55 -7.38 12.15
C ILE A 27 7.21 -6.15 11.31
N VAL A 28 5.96 -5.68 11.34
CA VAL A 28 5.52 -4.48 10.60
C VAL A 28 5.94 -3.20 11.34
N ALA A 29 5.98 -3.24 12.68
CA ALA A 29 6.35 -2.10 13.52
C ALA A 29 7.87 -1.85 13.60
N LEU A 30 8.69 -2.90 13.48
CA LEU A 30 10.14 -2.78 13.53
C LEU A 30 10.67 -2.23 12.20
N ARG A 31 11.36 -1.08 12.23
CA ARG A 31 11.96 -0.40 11.06
C ARG A 31 11.07 -0.43 9.81
N PRO A 32 9.88 0.20 9.84
CA PRO A 32 8.89 0.11 8.76
C PRO A 32 9.42 0.62 7.40
N ARG A 33 10.42 1.51 7.39
CA ARG A 33 11.07 2.01 6.18
C ARG A 33 12.08 1.04 5.54
N ASN A 34 12.48 0.00 6.27
CA ASN A 34 13.45 -1.01 5.83
C ASN A 34 12.80 -2.38 5.59
N LEU A 35 11.52 -2.53 5.89
CA LEU A 35 10.77 -3.75 5.63
C LEU A 35 10.46 -3.82 4.12
N VAL A 36 11.17 -4.70 3.42
CA VAL A 36 11.02 -4.91 1.97
C VAL A 36 9.76 -5.71 1.69
N ALA A 37 9.51 -6.75 2.48
CA ALA A 37 8.34 -7.59 2.33
C ALA A 37 7.98 -8.30 3.63
N PHE A 38 6.67 -8.44 3.88
CA PHE A 38 6.15 -9.25 4.96
C PHE A 38 4.95 -10.08 4.47
N TYR A 39 5.02 -11.38 4.69
CA TYR A 39 4.02 -12.35 4.24
C TYR A 39 3.45 -13.09 5.45
N PRO A 40 2.27 -12.69 5.96
CA PRO A 40 1.60 -13.36 7.06
C PRO A 40 0.80 -14.57 6.53
N LEU A 41 1.39 -15.76 6.60
CA LEU A 41 0.78 -17.01 6.11
C LEU A 41 -0.16 -17.65 7.16
N LEU A 42 -1.04 -16.85 7.77
CA LEU A 42 -1.81 -17.24 8.96
C LEU A 42 -3.12 -17.96 8.65
N LEU A 43 -3.65 -17.84 7.43
CA LEU A 43 -4.97 -18.35 7.03
C LEU A 43 -4.89 -19.36 5.88
N ASP A 44 -4.19 -19.03 4.79
CA ASP A 44 -3.87 -19.96 3.70
C ASP A 44 -2.64 -19.49 2.89
N SER A 45 -2.20 -20.27 1.90
CA SER A 45 -1.06 -19.91 1.03
C SER A 45 -1.42 -18.85 -0.02
N ARG A 46 -2.64 -18.28 -0.01
CA ARG A 46 -3.12 -17.25 -0.95
C ARG A 46 -2.97 -15.84 -0.43
N ASP A 47 -2.43 -15.65 0.78
CA ASP A 47 -1.94 -14.36 1.29
C ASP A 47 -0.72 -13.82 0.49
N TYR A 48 -0.36 -14.45 -0.65
CA TYR A 48 0.89 -14.36 -1.36
C TYR A 48 0.74 -14.22 -2.90
N ALA A 49 0.20 -13.12 -3.42
CA ALA A 49 0.32 -12.68 -4.84
C ALA A 49 -0.68 -13.21 -5.93
N PRO A 50 -0.89 -12.43 -7.03
CA PRO A 50 -2.10 -12.46 -7.87
C PRO A 50 -2.04 -13.31 -9.16
N ASN A 51 -0.88 -13.85 -9.55
CA ASN A 51 -0.72 -14.60 -10.81
C ASN A 51 -0.19 -16.02 -10.56
N GLY A 52 -1.10 -16.98 -10.33
CA GLY A 52 -0.76 -18.40 -10.45
C GLY A 52 -0.58 -18.77 -11.92
N THR A 53 0.66 -19.02 -12.35
CA THR A 53 0.95 -19.56 -13.69
C THR A 53 0.64 -21.06 -13.77
N ALA A 54 0.41 -21.56 -14.98
CA ALA A 54 -0.16 -22.88 -15.26
C ALA A 54 0.74 -24.09 -14.97
N ASP A 55 2.00 -23.87 -14.57
CA ASP A 55 2.97 -24.95 -14.33
C ASP A 55 3.34 -25.10 -12.84
N GLY A 56 2.40 -24.74 -11.96
CA GLY A 56 2.53 -24.84 -10.51
C GLY A 56 3.01 -26.22 -10.04
N TYR A 57 4.17 -26.25 -9.39
CA TYR A 57 4.62 -27.40 -8.61
C TYR A 57 3.68 -27.56 -7.43
N THR A 58 2.70 -28.47 -7.58
CA THR A 58 1.71 -28.90 -6.58
C THR A 58 1.49 -27.90 -5.46
N GLN A 59 0.93 -26.74 -5.82
CA GLN A 59 0.33 -25.77 -4.91
C GLN A 59 -1.09 -26.20 -4.51
N ASP A 60 -1.32 -27.51 -4.48
CA ASP A 60 -2.42 -28.09 -3.75
C ASP A 60 -1.94 -28.26 -2.32
N GLY A 61 -2.39 -27.38 -1.44
CA GLY A 61 -2.61 -27.76 -0.06
C GLY A 61 -3.71 -28.83 -0.02
N TYR A 62 -3.43 -30.05 -0.50
CA TYR A 62 -4.19 -31.25 -0.19
C TYR A 62 -3.29 -32.48 -0.20
N SER A 63 -2.98 -32.95 1.00
CA SER A 63 -2.69 -34.35 1.25
C SER A 63 -3.36 -34.76 2.55
N HIS A 64 -4.17 -35.82 2.44
CA HIS A 64 -4.64 -36.72 3.47
C HIS A 64 -4.23 -36.39 4.92
N THR A 65 -5.25 -36.28 5.79
CA THR A 65 -5.24 -36.06 7.26
C THR A 65 -5.47 -34.62 7.73
N THR A 66 -6.62 -34.46 8.40
CA THR A 66 -7.08 -33.43 9.36
C THR A 66 -6.35 -32.08 9.41
N ILE A 67 -7.06 -30.99 9.05
CA ILE A 67 -6.65 -29.61 9.35
C ILE A 67 -7.04 -29.24 10.79
N ILE A 68 -6.07 -28.70 11.53
CA ILE A 68 -6.27 -28.00 12.80
C ILE A 68 -6.02 -26.50 12.51
N PRO A 69 -6.97 -25.59 12.78
CA PRO A 69 -6.75 -24.13 12.66
C PRO A 69 -5.60 -23.68 13.57
N LYS A 70 -4.75 -22.72 13.13
CA LYS A 70 -3.62 -22.02 13.82
C LYS A 70 -2.17 -22.34 13.37
N LEU A 71 -1.95 -23.19 12.36
CA LEU A 71 -0.59 -23.68 12.02
C LEU A 71 0.12 -22.99 10.83
N GLY A 72 -0.55 -22.15 10.04
CA GLY A 72 0.06 -21.44 8.90
C GLY A 72 0.22 -22.28 7.62
N GLY A 73 1.03 -21.81 6.65
CA GLY A 73 1.25 -22.49 5.36
C GLY A 73 2.01 -23.80 5.51
N ARG A 74 1.47 -24.91 5.00
CA ARG A 74 2.10 -26.24 5.05
C ARG A 74 3.01 -26.45 3.84
N LEU A 75 4.26 -26.83 4.09
CA LEU A 75 5.25 -27.21 3.08
C LEU A 75 5.46 -28.73 3.15
N GLU A 76 5.47 -29.39 2.01
CA GLU A 76 5.77 -30.81 1.85
C GLU A 76 7.00 -30.97 0.97
N GLN A 77 7.61 -32.15 1.01
CA GLN A 77 8.75 -32.43 0.13
C GLN A 77 8.34 -32.28 -1.35
N GLY A 78 9.05 -31.41 -2.07
CA GLY A 78 8.75 -31.07 -3.46
C GLY A 78 7.78 -29.92 -3.67
N THR A 79 7.28 -29.29 -2.60
CA THR A 79 6.46 -28.08 -2.70
C THR A 79 7.25 -26.84 -2.28
N GLY A 80 6.90 -25.70 -2.88
CA GLY A 80 7.50 -24.41 -2.56
C GLY A 80 6.67 -23.23 -3.03
N LEU A 81 7.05 -22.04 -2.58
CA LEU A 81 6.41 -20.77 -2.87
C LEU A 81 7.44 -19.78 -3.44
N ASP A 82 7.11 -19.15 -4.56
CA ASP A 82 7.84 -18.02 -5.13
C ASP A 82 6.97 -16.77 -4.92
N PHE A 83 7.33 -15.62 -4.35
CA PHE A 83 8.60 -15.07 -3.97
C PHE A 83 9.01 -13.84 -4.82
N PRO A 84 8.18 -12.87 -5.36
CA PRO A 84 8.70 -11.83 -6.27
C PRO A 84 9.45 -10.71 -5.52
N VAL A 85 10.43 -11.11 -4.72
CA VAL A 85 11.39 -10.27 -4.02
C VAL A 85 12.78 -10.74 -4.42
N ASN A 86 13.51 -9.88 -5.11
CA ASN A 86 14.88 -10.17 -5.52
C ASN A 86 15.85 -9.92 -4.37
N ILE A 87 16.27 -10.97 -3.68
CA ILE A 87 17.18 -10.86 -2.53
C ILE A 87 18.69 -10.87 -2.90
N HIS A 88 19.05 -10.52 -4.14
CA HIS A 88 20.43 -10.50 -4.63
C HIS A 88 21.31 -9.45 -3.92
N ARG A 89 22.58 -9.78 -3.65
CA ARG A 89 23.52 -8.89 -2.92
C ARG A 89 23.75 -7.53 -3.55
N ARG A 90 23.65 -7.40 -4.89
CA ARG A 90 23.73 -6.08 -5.57
C ARG A 90 22.51 -5.20 -5.31
N SER A 91 21.35 -5.80 -5.08
CA SER A 91 20.10 -5.08 -4.79
C SER A 91 20.00 -4.78 -3.29
N PHE A 92 20.39 -5.74 -2.45
CA PHE A 92 20.37 -5.63 -1.00
C PHE A 92 21.72 -6.06 -0.41
N PRO A 93 22.71 -5.16 -0.27
CA PRO A 93 24.02 -5.48 0.28
C PRO A 93 23.93 -5.92 1.75
N HIS A 94 23.08 -5.24 2.52
CA HIS A 94 22.65 -5.62 3.86
C HIS A 94 21.23 -6.19 3.76
N LEU A 95 21.01 -7.40 4.26
CA LEU A 95 19.73 -8.09 4.13
C LEU A 95 19.47 -8.99 5.34
N THR A 96 18.31 -8.86 5.96
CA THR A 96 17.81 -9.85 6.91
C THR A 96 16.60 -10.55 6.33
N ILE A 97 16.63 -11.88 6.27
CA ILE A 97 15.46 -12.71 5.92
C ILE A 97 15.13 -13.64 7.08
N GLY A 98 13.85 -13.87 7.34
CA GLY A 98 13.47 -14.79 8.40
C GLY A 98 12.01 -15.24 8.33
N ALA A 99 11.67 -16.19 9.18
CA ALA A 99 10.38 -16.82 9.22
C ALA A 99 10.05 -17.41 10.61
N TRP A 100 8.75 -17.54 10.89
CA TRP A 100 8.27 -18.46 11.92
C TRP A 100 8.01 -19.81 11.27
N VAL A 101 8.66 -20.86 11.78
CA VAL A 101 8.63 -22.19 11.17
C VAL A 101 8.45 -23.29 12.22
N GLN A 102 7.70 -24.32 11.87
CA GLN A 102 7.63 -25.58 12.60
C GLN A 102 8.20 -26.67 11.69
N VAL A 103 9.34 -27.24 12.05
CA VAL A 103 10.03 -28.24 11.22
C VAL A 103 9.40 -29.61 11.43
N GLY A 104 8.99 -30.30 10.37
CA GLY A 104 8.43 -31.66 10.47
C GLY A 104 9.51 -32.73 10.72
N GLU A 105 9.14 -33.83 11.37
CA GLU A 105 10.07 -34.93 11.72
C GLU A 105 10.82 -35.52 10.51
N ALA A 106 10.25 -35.47 9.30
CA ALA A 106 10.90 -35.95 8.08
C ALA A 106 12.26 -35.25 7.81
N MET A 107 12.43 -34.02 8.31
CA MET A 107 13.68 -33.25 8.15
C MET A 107 14.81 -33.74 9.07
N ALA A 108 14.56 -34.70 9.95
CA ALA A 108 15.61 -35.38 10.73
C ALA A 108 16.56 -36.20 9.83
N VAL A 109 16.06 -36.69 8.69
CA VAL A 109 16.82 -37.53 7.75
C VAL A 109 16.89 -36.95 6.35
N ASN A 110 16.03 -35.98 6.02
CA ASN A 110 15.99 -35.34 4.71
C ASN A 110 16.80 -34.05 4.65
N ARG A 111 17.09 -33.62 3.42
CA ARG A 111 17.65 -32.31 3.10
C ARG A 111 16.58 -31.46 2.46
N GLY A 112 16.54 -30.17 2.77
CA GLY A 112 15.62 -29.27 2.09
C GLY A 112 15.73 -27.83 2.51
N CYS A 113 15.34 -26.91 1.63
CA CYS A 113 15.52 -25.47 1.82
C CYS A 113 14.25 -24.78 2.28
N LEU A 114 14.36 -23.99 3.34
CA LEU A 114 13.26 -23.21 3.89
C LEU A 114 13.15 -21.85 3.20
N LEU A 115 14.24 -21.08 3.11
CA LEU A 115 14.30 -19.78 2.43
C LEU A 115 15.52 -19.80 1.51
N SER A 116 15.39 -19.54 0.21
CA SER A 116 16.53 -19.59 -0.72
C SER A 116 16.32 -18.73 -1.95
N GLN A 117 17.38 -18.14 -2.50
CA GLN A 117 17.34 -17.50 -3.83
C GLN A 117 16.87 -18.43 -4.96
N THR A 118 17.11 -19.73 -4.87
CA THR A 118 16.89 -20.67 -5.99
C THR A 118 16.15 -21.94 -5.58
N GLY A 119 15.60 -21.98 -4.36
CA GLY A 119 15.03 -23.21 -3.76
C GLY A 119 16.05 -24.32 -3.52
N SER A 120 17.34 -24.00 -3.59
CA SER A 120 18.48 -24.89 -3.33
C SER A 120 19.35 -24.35 -2.20
N SER A 121 20.30 -25.14 -1.71
CA SER A 121 21.20 -24.73 -0.62
C SER A 121 22.33 -23.79 -1.05
N VAL A 122 22.24 -23.23 -2.25
CA VAL A 122 23.28 -22.38 -2.85
C VAL A 122 22.86 -20.91 -2.83
N GLY A 123 23.83 -20.03 -2.59
CA GLY A 123 23.62 -18.60 -2.47
C GLY A 123 22.98 -18.22 -1.13
N ARG A 124 22.33 -17.07 -1.06
CA ARG A 124 21.62 -16.64 0.16
C ARG A 124 20.46 -17.60 0.44
N SER A 125 20.66 -18.49 1.39
CA SER A 125 19.76 -19.61 1.69
C SER A 125 19.83 -20.03 3.16
N VAL A 126 18.70 -20.54 3.65
CA VAL A 126 18.47 -21.16 4.96
C VAL A 126 17.82 -22.50 4.68
N CYS A 127 18.54 -23.58 4.95
CA CYS A 127 18.12 -24.94 4.63
C CYS A 127 18.40 -25.86 5.81
N VAL A 128 18.03 -27.12 5.64
CA VAL A 128 18.20 -28.18 6.61
C VAL A 128 18.95 -29.34 5.95
N ASP A 129 19.89 -29.92 6.68
CA ASP A 129 20.57 -31.17 6.33
C ASP A 129 20.52 -32.14 7.50
N ARG A 130 19.67 -33.19 7.39
CA ARG A 130 19.63 -34.34 8.31
C ARG A 130 19.64 -33.94 9.78
N GLY A 131 18.65 -33.15 10.20
CA GLY A 131 18.53 -32.73 11.60
C GLY A 131 19.29 -31.47 11.99
N LYS A 132 20.07 -30.86 11.08
CA LYS A 132 20.85 -29.64 11.36
C LYS A 132 20.49 -28.49 10.43
N TRP A 133 20.54 -27.27 10.96
CA TRP A 133 20.41 -26.05 10.16
C TRP A 133 21.62 -25.84 9.26
N THR A 134 21.39 -25.30 8.06
CA THR A 134 22.43 -24.93 7.11
C THR A 134 22.15 -23.55 6.54
N VAL A 135 23.19 -22.75 6.34
CA VAL A 135 23.06 -21.40 5.75
C VAL A 135 24.12 -21.24 4.66
N GLY A 136 23.68 -20.88 3.45
CA GLY A 136 24.57 -20.80 2.29
C GLY A 136 25.34 -22.09 1.99
N GLY A 137 24.76 -23.25 2.35
CA GLY A 137 25.37 -24.56 2.17
C GLY A 137 26.30 -25.02 3.30
N GLN A 138 26.52 -24.21 4.34
CA GLN A 138 27.31 -24.60 5.52
C GLN A 138 26.43 -25.18 6.62
N VAL A 139 26.81 -26.36 7.14
CA VAL A 139 26.10 -27.02 8.24
C VAL A 139 26.49 -26.39 9.57
N LEU A 140 25.49 -25.93 10.32
CA LEU A 140 25.64 -25.33 11.63
C LEU A 140 25.44 -26.39 12.72
N ASP A 141 26.19 -26.31 13.81
CA ASP A 141 26.02 -27.21 14.95
C ASP A 141 24.88 -26.77 15.88
N VAL A 142 23.70 -26.59 15.28
CA VAL A 142 22.45 -26.28 15.99
C VAL A 142 21.45 -27.36 15.67
N ALA A 143 21.09 -28.14 16.70
CA ALA A 143 20.08 -29.17 16.59
C ALA A 143 18.70 -28.53 16.38
N MET A 144 17.91 -29.09 15.48
CA MET A 144 16.54 -28.63 15.24
C MET A 144 15.57 -29.18 16.29
N LYS A 145 14.53 -28.40 16.57
CA LYS A 145 13.36 -28.85 17.32
C LYS A 145 12.28 -29.26 16.30
N PHE A 146 11.88 -30.52 16.33
CA PHE A 146 10.81 -31.03 15.46
C PHE A 146 9.44 -30.78 16.10
N ASP A 147 8.47 -30.44 15.27
CA ASP A 147 7.09 -30.16 15.66
C ASP A 147 6.93 -29.06 16.73
N GLU A 148 7.94 -28.22 16.92
CA GLU A 148 7.89 -27.00 17.73
C GLU A 148 8.10 -25.75 16.86
N TRP A 149 7.42 -24.66 17.22
CA TRP A 149 7.61 -23.37 16.56
C TRP A 149 8.96 -22.78 16.92
N SER A 150 9.79 -22.60 15.90
CA SER A 150 11.08 -21.91 15.98
C SER A 150 11.01 -20.60 15.20
N PHE A 151 11.63 -19.55 15.74
CA PHE A 151 11.86 -18.30 15.01
C PHE A 151 13.25 -18.35 14.41
N VAL A 152 13.34 -18.25 13.08
CA VAL A 152 14.61 -18.31 12.35
C VAL A 152 14.83 -17.05 11.53
N ALA A 153 16.04 -16.51 11.55
CA ALA A 153 16.44 -15.40 10.70
C ALA A 153 17.92 -15.51 10.33
N VAL A 154 18.27 -15.09 9.12
CA VAL A 154 19.67 -14.92 8.70
C VAL A 154 19.90 -13.45 8.36
N VAL A 155 20.99 -12.92 8.90
CA VAL A 155 21.51 -11.60 8.61
C VAL A 155 22.69 -11.75 7.65
N PHE A 156 22.51 -11.29 6.42
CA PHE A 156 23.56 -11.17 5.42
C PHE A 156 24.07 -9.72 5.41
N ASP A 157 25.22 -9.52 6.03
CA ASP A 157 25.94 -8.25 6.00
C ASP A 157 27.07 -8.32 4.96
N GLU A 158 27.70 -7.19 4.63
CA GLU A 158 28.77 -7.15 3.63
C GLU A 158 29.97 -8.02 4.03
N ASN A 159 30.27 -8.08 5.32
CA ASN A 159 31.46 -8.73 5.86
C ASN A 159 31.16 -9.91 6.79
N SER A 160 29.89 -10.17 7.11
CA SER A 160 29.51 -11.24 8.02
C SER A 160 28.19 -11.90 7.60
N THR A 161 28.01 -13.15 8.02
CA THR A 161 26.71 -13.82 7.93
C THR A 161 26.40 -14.42 9.29
N GLN A 162 25.23 -14.11 9.82
CA GLN A 162 24.80 -14.53 11.15
C GLN A 162 23.47 -15.26 11.04
N PHE A 163 23.32 -16.37 11.77
CA PHE A 163 22.08 -17.11 11.87
C PHE A 163 21.50 -16.98 13.28
N PHE A 164 20.28 -16.47 13.37
CA PHE A 164 19.51 -16.35 14.59
C PHE A 164 18.45 -17.44 14.63
N VAL A 165 18.42 -18.22 15.70
CA VAL A 165 17.38 -19.20 15.94
C VAL A 165 17.01 -19.23 17.42
N ASP A 166 15.73 -19.01 17.73
CA ASP A 166 15.17 -19.09 19.09
C ASP A 166 15.93 -18.30 20.18
N GLY A 167 16.52 -17.15 19.83
CA GLY A 167 17.23 -16.29 20.79
C GLY A 167 18.73 -16.49 20.82
N GLU A 168 19.28 -17.42 20.03
CA GLU A 168 20.73 -17.61 19.89
C GLU A 168 21.22 -17.16 18.51
N ILE A 169 22.29 -16.36 18.48
CA ILE A 169 23.05 -16.06 17.26
C ILE A 169 24.22 -17.03 17.11
N LYS A 170 24.39 -17.57 15.91
CA LYS A 170 25.59 -18.27 15.46
C LYS A 170 26.23 -17.49 14.32
N GLU A 171 27.50 -17.13 14.50
CA GLU A 171 28.30 -16.56 13.43
C GLU A 171 28.74 -17.64 12.43
N ILE A 172 28.74 -17.28 11.16
CA ILE A 172 29.13 -18.16 10.06
C ILE A 172 30.43 -17.60 9.48
N ASN A 173 31.49 -18.41 9.52
CA ASN A 173 32.87 -18.01 9.19
C ASN A 173 33.10 -17.65 7.72
N THR A 174 32.07 -17.59 6.89
CA THR A 174 32.16 -17.24 5.47
C THR A 174 31.00 -16.35 5.04
N VAL A 175 31.31 -15.31 4.27
CA VAL A 175 30.29 -14.46 3.65
C VAL A 175 29.61 -15.22 2.52
N VAL A 176 28.30 -15.40 2.63
CA VAL A 176 27.51 -16.14 1.64
C VAL A 176 27.30 -15.28 0.38
N GLY A 177 27.73 -15.80 -0.77
CA GLY A 177 27.52 -15.16 -2.08
C GLY A 177 26.06 -15.16 -2.53
N SER A 178 25.72 -14.37 -3.54
CA SER A 178 24.41 -14.47 -4.22
C SER A 178 24.54 -15.22 -5.54
N VAL A 179 23.49 -15.95 -5.89
CA VAL A 179 23.32 -16.58 -7.21
C VAL A 179 22.37 -15.76 -8.07
N ALA A 180 22.49 -15.88 -9.39
CA ALA A 180 21.62 -15.17 -10.34
C ALA A 180 20.20 -15.76 -10.31
N SER A 181 19.35 -15.20 -9.46
CA SER A 181 17.92 -15.51 -9.40
C SER A 181 17.12 -14.25 -9.06
N PRO A 182 15.98 -14.01 -9.72
CA PRO A 182 15.16 -12.83 -9.48
C PRO A 182 14.17 -12.97 -8.32
N LEU A 183 14.09 -14.14 -7.65
CA LEU A 183 13.02 -14.47 -6.69
C LEU A 183 13.59 -15.05 -5.38
N LEU A 184 12.81 -14.96 -4.30
CA LEU A 184 13.00 -15.70 -3.06
C LEU A 184 12.10 -16.93 -3.09
N VAL A 185 12.64 -18.13 -2.96
CA VAL A 185 11.88 -19.38 -2.92
C VAL A 185 11.76 -19.85 -1.48
N VAL A 186 10.55 -20.19 -1.06
CA VAL A 186 10.26 -20.79 0.25
C VAL A 186 9.87 -22.25 0.06
N GLY A 187 10.71 -23.21 0.45
CA GLY A 187 10.54 -24.62 0.12
C GLY A 187 11.37 -25.07 -1.10
N ALA A 188 10.89 -26.07 -1.84
CA ALA A 188 11.55 -26.58 -3.04
C ALA A 188 11.37 -25.64 -4.24
N ALA A 189 12.42 -25.51 -5.07
CA ALA A 189 12.28 -24.89 -6.38
C ALA A 189 11.66 -25.84 -7.40
N ALA A 190 10.99 -25.25 -8.38
CA ALA A 190 10.46 -25.92 -9.55
C ALA A 190 11.40 -27.01 -10.11
N ASN A 191 12.62 -26.64 -10.43
CA ASN A 191 13.51 -27.54 -11.16
C ASN A 191 14.23 -28.56 -10.26
N ASP A 192 13.97 -28.56 -8.95
CA ASP A 192 14.59 -29.47 -7.97
C ASP A 192 13.62 -29.86 -6.83
N PRO A 193 12.60 -30.69 -7.11
CA PRO A 193 11.59 -31.06 -6.11
C PRO A 193 12.14 -31.96 -4.98
N LEU A 194 13.38 -32.45 -5.10
CA LEU A 194 13.98 -33.32 -4.09
C LEU A 194 14.59 -32.52 -2.91
N THR A 195 14.72 -31.20 -3.02
CA THR A 195 15.23 -30.29 -1.97
C THR A 195 14.14 -29.62 -1.13
N GLY A 196 12.96 -30.25 -1.01
CA GLY A 196 11.80 -29.66 -0.33
C GLY A 196 11.88 -29.68 1.19
N PHE A 197 11.59 -28.53 1.81
CA PHE A 197 11.38 -28.42 3.26
C PHE A 197 10.01 -28.98 3.65
N THR A 198 9.97 -29.81 4.69
CA THR A 198 8.72 -30.37 5.23
C THR A 198 8.41 -29.75 6.59
N GLY A 199 7.25 -29.12 6.73
CA GLY A 199 6.84 -28.45 7.96
C GLY A 199 5.77 -27.38 7.73
N TYR A 200 5.65 -26.45 8.67
CA TYR A 200 4.72 -25.31 8.58
C TYR A 200 5.46 -23.98 8.68
N VAL A 201 4.97 -22.95 7.99
CA VAL A 201 5.49 -21.59 8.02
C VAL A 201 4.35 -20.60 8.29
N LYS A 202 4.51 -19.76 9.31
CA LYS A 202 3.49 -18.77 9.73
C LYS A 202 3.67 -17.40 9.12
N SER A 203 4.93 -17.02 8.92
CA SER A 203 5.25 -15.76 8.29
C SER A 203 6.64 -15.78 7.71
N VAL A 204 6.86 -14.95 6.70
CA VAL A 204 8.17 -14.68 6.12
C VAL A 204 8.36 -13.17 6.06
N PHE A 205 9.54 -12.69 6.43
CA PHE A 205 9.87 -11.27 6.42
C PHE A 205 11.23 -11.02 5.79
N VAL A 206 11.37 -9.85 5.17
CA VAL A 206 12.57 -9.41 4.47
C VAL A 206 12.83 -7.95 4.82
N PHE A 207 14.01 -7.65 5.34
CA PHE A 207 14.50 -6.30 5.59
C PHE A 207 15.73 -6.00 4.74
N ASP A 208 15.80 -4.80 4.16
CA ASP A 208 16.97 -4.31 3.42
C ASP A 208 18.09 -3.76 4.33
N SER A 209 18.11 -4.20 5.58
CA SER A 209 19.10 -3.81 6.58
C SER A 209 19.54 -5.02 7.39
N ALA A 210 20.76 -4.98 7.89
CA ALA A 210 21.27 -5.99 8.82
C ALA A 210 20.74 -5.70 10.23
N LEU A 211 19.73 -6.47 10.66
CA LEU A 211 19.13 -6.34 11.99
C LEU A 211 20.07 -6.81 13.10
N SER A 212 20.07 -6.11 14.23
CA SER A 212 20.85 -6.48 15.41
C SER A 212 20.22 -7.62 16.22
N GLU A 213 20.98 -8.20 17.15
CA GLU A 213 20.47 -9.24 18.06
C GLU A 213 19.24 -8.79 18.85
N THR A 214 19.23 -7.54 19.33
CA THR A 214 18.09 -6.98 20.08
C THR A 214 16.86 -6.82 19.19
N GLU A 215 17.06 -6.47 17.92
CA GLU A 215 15.99 -6.32 16.94
C GLU A 215 15.39 -7.68 16.56
N LEU A 216 16.24 -8.70 16.35
CA LEU A 216 15.81 -10.07 16.12
C LEU A 216 15.10 -10.68 17.35
N ALA A 217 15.60 -10.41 18.55
CA ALA A 217 14.96 -10.80 19.79
C ALA A 217 13.58 -10.13 19.93
N TYR A 218 13.44 -8.85 19.56
CA TYR A 218 12.15 -8.15 19.52
C TYR A 218 11.18 -8.83 18.53
N LEU A 219 11.63 -9.18 17.32
CA LEU A 219 10.79 -9.89 16.33
C LEU A 219 10.33 -11.28 16.83
N MET A 220 11.15 -11.94 17.65
CA MET A 220 10.83 -13.24 18.25
C MET A 220 9.78 -13.15 19.37
N THR A 221 9.53 -11.98 19.97
CA THR A 221 8.57 -11.83 21.08
C THR A 221 7.09 -12.06 20.72
N THR A 222 6.76 -12.43 19.47
CA THR A 222 5.41 -12.83 19.03
C THR A 222 4.92 -14.18 19.57
N LYS A 223 5.66 -14.83 20.48
CA LYS A 223 5.21 -16.05 21.16
C LYS A 223 4.05 -15.66 22.09
N GLU A 224 2.83 -16.14 21.77
CA GLU A 224 1.56 -15.84 22.45
C GLU A 224 1.71 -15.33 23.90
N VAL A 225 1.59 -14.02 24.08
CA VAL A 225 1.43 -13.42 25.40
C VAL A 225 0.01 -13.75 25.86
N LYS A 226 -0.13 -14.59 26.90
CA LYS A 226 -1.36 -14.68 27.69
C LYS A 226 -1.65 -13.28 28.23
N VAL A 227 -2.72 -12.67 27.75
CA VAL A 227 -3.18 -11.36 28.23
C VAL A 227 -3.77 -11.55 29.63
N GLU A 228 -2.96 -11.31 30.66
CA GLU A 228 -3.48 -11.00 31.99
C GLU A 228 -4.01 -9.56 31.97
N VAL A 229 -5.30 -9.43 32.28
CA VAL A 229 -6.00 -8.14 32.35
C VAL A 229 -5.57 -7.44 33.64
N ILE A 230 -4.66 -6.47 33.51
CA ILE A 230 -4.35 -5.51 34.57
C ILE A 230 -5.21 -4.26 34.34
N PRO A 231 -6.05 -3.83 35.30
CA PRO A 231 -6.83 -2.61 35.16
C PRO A 231 -5.94 -1.37 35.26
N VAL A 232 -5.97 -0.52 34.23
CA VAL A 232 -5.32 0.80 34.25
C VAL A 232 -6.17 1.77 35.08
N PRO A 233 -5.60 2.50 36.05
CA PRO A 233 -6.34 3.46 36.86
C PRO A 233 -6.77 4.67 36.05
N THR A 234 -8.01 5.08 36.29
CA THR A 234 -8.62 6.33 35.83
C THR A 234 -7.80 7.55 36.27
N LEU A 235 -7.36 8.36 35.30
CA LEU A 235 -6.82 9.70 35.54
C LEU A 235 -7.95 10.65 35.95
N VAL A 236 -7.89 11.08 37.21
CA VAL A 236 -8.69 12.16 37.79
C VAL A 236 -8.16 13.50 37.25
N PRO A 237 -9.01 14.40 36.75
CA PRO A 237 -8.60 15.76 36.42
C PRO A 237 -8.63 16.61 37.69
N ASP A 238 -7.47 16.85 38.31
CA ASP A 238 -7.34 17.88 39.33
C ASP A 238 -7.07 19.26 38.69
N PRO A 239 -7.69 20.33 39.22
CA PRO A 239 -7.71 21.65 38.61
C PRO A 239 -6.38 22.38 38.79
N VAL A 240 -5.75 22.75 37.69
CA VAL A 240 -4.60 23.66 37.72
C VAL A 240 -5.09 25.07 38.05
N VAL A 241 -4.85 25.47 39.30
CA VAL A 241 -4.99 26.83 39.82
C VAL A 241 -3.98 27.74 39.10
N LYS A 242 -4.45 28.59 38.19
CA LYS A 242 -3.69 29.77 37.73
C LYS A 242 -3.84 30.88 38.76
N VAL A 243 -2.81 31.04 39.59
CA VAL A 243 -2.64 32.20 40.47
C VAL A 243 -2.28 33.40 39.60
N GLN A 244 -3.17 34.40 39.58
CA GLN A 244 -2.89 35.75 39.10
C GLN A 244 -1.95 36.48 40.07
N PRO A 245 -0.92 37.18 39.58
CA PRO A 245 -0.33 38.29 40.31
C PRO A 245 -1.21 39.55 40.15
N LYS A 246 -1.50 40.17 41.30
CA LYS A 246 -2.34 41.35 41.48
C LYS A 246 -1.81 42.60 40.73
N PRO A 247 -2.73 43.47 40.27
CA PRO A 247 -2.43 44.79 39.76
C PRO A 247 -2.14 45.78 40.90
N HIS A 248 -1.21 46.70 40.66
CA HIS A 248 -1.12 47.95 41.42
C HIS A 248 -1.94 49.01 40.68
N LEU A 249 -3.00 49.46 41.32
CA LEU A 249 -3.91 50.51 40.87
C LEU A 249 -4.08 51.50 42.01
N TYR A 250 -3.89 52.78 41.72
CA TYR A 250 -4.62 53.93 42.25
C TYR A 250 -4.17 55.15 41.42
N LEU A 251 -5.01 56.05 40.91
CA LEU A 251 -6.46 56.17 40.89
C LEU A 251 -6.76 57.27 39.86
N LYS A 252 -7.64 57.02 38.88
CA LYS A 252 -8.32 58.06 38.09
C LYS A 252 -9.81 57.85 38.26
N ASP A 253 -10.31 58.23 39.44
CA ASP A 253 -11.70 58.61 39.68
C ASP A 253 -11.64 60.13 39.96
N ARG A 254 -12.44 61.00 39.34
CA ARG A 254 -13.89 60.88 39.21
C ARG A 254 -14.40 61.22 37.81
N LEU A 255 -15.24 60.27 37.40
CA LEU A 255 -16.20 60.21 36.31
C LEU A 255 -17.45 61.06 36.60
N GLU A 256 -18.15 61.40 35.52
CA GLU A 256 -19.59 61.70 35.44
C GLU A 256 -20.06 63.04 36.04
N ASN A 257 -21.10 63.72 35.56
CA ASN A 257 -21.97 63.68 34.38
C ASN A 257 -22.91 64.86 34.64
N SER A 258 -23.24 65.68 33.64
CA SER A 258 -24.56 66.33 33.62
C SER A 258 -24.91 66.75 32.20
N VAL A 259 -25.63 65.82 31.57
CA VAL A 259 -26.41 65.98 30.34
C VAL A 259 -27.59 66.90 30.63
N SER A 260 -27.91 67.80 29.70
CA SER A 260 -29.26 68.35 29.55
C SER A 260 -29.45 68.98 28.18
N ALA A 261 -30.20 68.28 27.32
CA ALA A 261 -31.22 68.79 26.39
C ALA A 261 -30.81 69.78 25.28
N ARG A 262 -31.36 69.76 24.06
CA ARG A 262 -32.12 68.82 23.21
C ARG A 262 -32.37 69.64 21.91
N GLN A 263 -32.06 69.06 20.74
CA GLN A 263 -32.81 69.11 19.45
C GLN A 263 -33.54 70.42 19.03
N VAL A 264 -33.44 70.95 17.80
CA VAL A 264 -33.97 70.36 16.55
C VAL A 264 -33.48 71.13 15.29
N ILE A 265 -32.86 70.38 14.35
CA ILE A 265 -33.03 70.25 12.88
C ILE A 265 -32.90 71.46 11.91
N ASP A 266 -31.82 71.39 11.09
CA ASP A 266 -31.62 71.45 9.60
C ASP A 266 -32.24 72.58 8.76
N PRO A 267 -31.52 73.22 7.79
CA PRO A 267 -31.21 72.63 6.46
C PRO A 267 -29.88 73.08 5.76
N ASP A 268 -29.56 72.44 4.64
CA ASP A 268 -28.52 72.73 3.62
C ASP A 268 -28.19 74.22 3.36
N ALA A 269 -26.89 74.54 3.14
CA ALA A 269 -26.36 75.37 2.03
C ALA A 269 -24.97 76.02 2.32
N ASP A 270 -24.02 75.72 1.42
CA ASP A 270 -23.06 76.59 0.72
C ASP A 270 -22.15 77.64 1.42
N GLU A 271 -20.86 77.47 1.08
CA GLU A 271 -19.89 78.47 0.58
C GLU A 271 -19.06 79.43 1.48
N TYR A 272 -17.75 79.32 1.21
CA TYR A 272 -16.67 80.31 1.08
C TYR A 272 -15.73 80.75 2.24
N ASN A 273 -14.46 80.36 2.02
CA ASN A 273 -13.16 81.05 2.12
C ASN A 273 -12.49 81.42 3.47
N ALA A 274 -11.25 80.88 3.59
CA ALA A 274 -9.99 81.49 4.10
C ALA A 274 -9.94 81.94 5.59
N ALA A 275 -8.84 81.97 6.34
CA ALA A 275 -7.45 81.51 6.27
C ALA A 275 -6.82 81.75 7.68
N LEU A 276 -5.64 81.18 7.94
CA LEU A 276 -4.64 81.53 8.99
C LEU A 276 -5.01 81.35 10.49
N PRO A 277 -4.02 81.10 11.38
CA PRO A 277 -4.12 81.45 12.79
C PRO A 277 -3.44 82.80 13.07
N VAL A 278 -4.13 83.68 13.79
CA VAL A 278 -3.61 84.93 14.39
C VAL A 278 -3.89 84.89 15.90
N LEU A 279 -2.99 85.51 16.67
CA LEU A 279 -3.09 85.91 18.09
C LEU A 279 -4.45 86.60 18.42
N ASP A 280 -4.91 86.81 19.66
CA ASP A 280 -4.20 87.39 20.82
C ASP A 280 -5.09 87.47 22.07
N ASP A 281 -4.45 87.80 23.21
CA ASP A 281 -4.91 88.57 24.41
C ASP A 281 -6.11 88.08 25.28
N THR A 282 -6.21 88.22 26.61
CA THR A 282 -5.42 88.73 27.77
C THR A 282 -6.28 88.49 29.04
N GLU A 283 -5.70 88.40 30.25
CA GLU A 283 -6.29 89.02 31.47
C GLU A 283 -5.18 89.48 32.46
N LEU A 284 -4.94 90.80 32.43
CA LEU A 284 -4.82 91.79 33.52
C LEU A 284 -4.04 91.50 34.84
N LEU A 285 -3.01 92.34 35.09
CA LEU A 285 -2.77 93.00 36.38
C LEU A 285 -2.06 94.37 36.21
N SER A 286 -2.86 95.42 36.39
CA SER A 286 -2.64 96.82 36.83
C SER A 286 -1.38 97.64 36.51
N VAL A 287 -1.70 98.81 35.93
CA VAL A 287 -1.07 100.14 35.81
C VAL A 287 -0.26 100.65 37.02
N GLU A 288 0.88 101.32 36.74
CA GLU A 288 1.28 102.57 37.40
C GLU A 288 2.05 103.49 36.40
N LEU A 289 1.66 104.76 36.34
CA LEU A 289 2.22 105.84 35.49
C LEU A 289 3.19 106.70 36.30
N VAL A 290 4.35 107.08 35.74
CA VAL A 290 4.98 108.41 35.98
C VAL A 290 5.80 108.85 34.74
N TYR A 291 5.63 110.12 34.34
CA TYR A 291 6.30 110.89 33.27
C TYR A 291 7.71 111.40 33.68
N ALA A 292 8.58 111.70 32.70
CA ALA A 292 9.16 113.05 32.49
C ALA A 292 10.23 113.08 31.37
N ASP A 293 10.31 114.24 30.73
CA ASP A 293 11.02 114.68 29.52
C ASP A 293 12.55 114.91 29.62
N ASP A 294 13.10 115.29 28.45
CA ASP A 294 14.25 116.19 28.17
C ASP A 294 15.67 115.63 27.86
N ILE A 295 15.96 115.53 26.55
CA ILE A 295 17.07 116.11 25.73
C ILE A 295 18.31 116.63 26.53
N PRO A 296 19.58 116.28 26.18
CA PRO A 296 20.22 116.79 24.96
C PRO A 296 21.27 115.95 24.22
N THR A 297 21.48 116.43 23.00
CA THR A 297 22.54 116.21 22.01
C THR A 297 23.95 116.09 22.59
N ASP A 298 24.78 115.21 22.02
CA ASP A 298 26.11 115.64 21.58
C ASP A 298 26.69 114.75 20.48
N GLU A 299 27.33 115.44 19.54
CA GLU A 299 28.01 114.93 18.35
C GLU A 299 29.31 114.17 18.69
N GLY A 300 29.67 113.25 17.81
CA GLY A 300 31.05 113.10 17.33
C GLY A 300 32.07 112.49 18.29
N ASN A 301 32.42 111.23 18.05
CA ASN A 301 33.82 110.84 17.91
C ASN A 301 33.97 109.50 17.17
N SER A 302 34.44 109.61 15.93
CA SER A 302 35.28 108.63 15.24
C SER A 302 36.51 108.30 16.12
N VAL A 303 37.14 107.13 16.21
CA VAL A 303 37.43 106.00 15.32
C VAL A 303 37.93 104.88 16.24
N ASP A 304 37.66 103.60 15.95
CA ASP A 304 38.70 102.56 16.00
C ASP A 304 38.26 101.30 15.24
N PHE A 305 38.87 101.09 14.06
CA PHE A 305 38.65 99.88 13.27
C PHE A 305 39.42 98.73 13.93
N THR A 306 38.70 97.88 14.67
CA THR A 306 39.24 96.61 15.12
C THR A 306 39.30 95.63 13.94
N PRO A 307 40.44 94.94 13.71
CA PRO A 307 40.55 93.96 12.64
C PRO A 307 39.53 92.84 12.85
N PHE A 308 38.75 92.57 11.80
CA PHE A 308 37.72 91.54 11.81
C PHE A 308 38.35 90.16 12.01
N ASN A 309 38.08 89.52 13.14
CA ASN A 309 38.56 88.18 13.46
C ASN A 309 37.45 87.15 13.23
N LEU A 310 37.59 86.34 12.17
CA LEU A 310 36.69 85.26 11.82
C LEU A 310 37.05 83.98 12.57
N TRP A 311 36.13 83.43 13.34
CA TRP A 311 36.33 82.18 14.08
C TRP A 311 35.50 81.02 13.54
N SER A 312 34.37 81.31 12.89
CA SER A 312 33.55 80.30 12.21
C SER A 312 32.96 80.83 10.91
N LEU A 313 32.87 79.93 9.93
CA LEU A 313 32.21 80.14 8.65
C LEU A 313 31.41 78.88 8.31
N GLU A 314 30.10 79.06 8.09
CA GLU A 314 29.17 78.01 7.66
C GLU A 314 28.51 78.41 6.33
N PRO A 315 28.42 77.51 5.33
CA PRO A 315 29.00 76.17 5.33
C PRO A 315 30.54 76.20 5.29
N LYS A 316 31.18 75.21 5.92
CA LYS A 316 32.65 75.05 5.90
C LYS A 316 33.17 74.77 4.49
N LEU A 317 32.36 74.08 3.69
CA LEU A 317 32.60 73.84 2.28
C LEU A 317 32.28 75.12 1.50
N ARG A 318 33.15 75.47 0.54
CA ARG A 318 33.02 76.69 -0.27
C ARG A 318 32.08 76.53 -1.46
N ASP A 319 31.37 75.40 -1.55
CA ASP A 319 30.37 75.13 -2.58
C ASP A 319 29.00 75.56 -2.05
N VAL A 320 28.38 76.55 -2.69
CA VAL A 320 27.12 77.19 -2.27
C VAL A 320 26.18 77.30 -3.44
N HIS A 321 24.88 77.43 -3.16
CA HIS A 321 23.84 77.60 -4.16
C HIS A 321 23.20 78.99 -4.07
N VAL A 322 22.43 79.34 -5.10
CA VAL A 322 21.51 80.48 -5.00
C VAL A 322 20.56 80.25 -3.83
N GLY A 323 20.38 81.28 -2.99
CA GLY A 323 19.60 81.19 -1.75
C GLY A 323 20.33 80.57 -0.55
N SER A 324 21.56 80.06 -0.69
CA SER A 324 22.34 79.53 0.44
C SER A 324 22.62 80.61 1.47
N LYS A 325 22.58 80.23 2.75
CA LYS A 325 22.89 81.12 3.87
C LYS A 325 24.33 80.93 4.28
N VAL A 326 25.17 81.92 4.00
CA VAL A 326 26.55 81.95 4.45
C VAL A 326 26.60 82.69 5.78
N THR A 327 26.80 81.94 6.86
CA THR A 327 26.87 82.46 8.22
C THR A 327 28.32 82.60 8.65
N VAL A 328 28.67 83.79 9.08
CA VAL A 328 30.00 84.13 9.58
C VAL A 328 29.86 84.47 11.06
N GLN A 329 30.72 83.88 11.89
CA GLN A 329 30.85 84.27 13.30
C GLN A 329 32.24 84.85 13.55
N GLY A 330 32.27 85.98 14.23
CA GLY A 330 33.50 86.71 14.50
C GLY A 330 33.26 87.95 15.35
N SER A 331 34.31 88.74 15.52
CA SER A 331 34.28 90.03 16.22
C SER A 331 34.85 91.13 15.30
N PRO A 332 34.33 92.37 15.33
CA PRO A 332 33.51 92.98 16.39
C PRO A 332 31.98 92.95 16.17
N SER A 333 31.24 93.61 17.08
CA SER A 333 29.79 93.55 17.22
C SER A 333 29.05 93.97 15.95
N PHE A 334 28.29 93.07 15.32
CA PHE A 334 27.45 93.44 14.16
C PHE A 334 26.20 94.18 14.62
N ASP A 335 25.87 95.27 13.93
CA ASP A 335 24.61 96.02 14.12
C ASP A 335 23.62 95.64 13.01
N SER A 336 22.41 95.24 13.41
CA SER A 336 21.34 94.83 12.49
C SER A 336 20.86 95.93 11.55
N LEU A 337 21.07 97.21 11.88
CA LEU A 337 20.62 98.35 11.07
C LEU A 337 21.63 98.76 9.99
N THR A 338 22.92 98.47 10.20
CA THR A 338 24.01 98.98 9.36
C THR A 338 24.81 97.87 8.67
N SER A 339 24.77 96.64 9.17
CA SER A 339 25.51 95.51 8.56
C SER A 339 24.99 95.17 7.17
N MET A 340 25.89 94.88 6.23
CA MET A 340 25.57 94.59 4.83
C MET A 340 26.38 93.40 4.30
N CYS A 341 25.81 92.66 3.37
CA CYS A 341 26.47 91.59 2.63
C CYS A 341 26.77 92.06 1.20
N ARG A 342 27.88 91.63 0.60
CA ARG A 342 28.26 92.00 -0.76
C ARG A 342 28.82 90.81 -1.55
N ILE A 343 28.42 90.70 -2.81
CA ILE A 343 28.90 89.69 -3.77
C ILE A 343 29.68 90.39 -4.90
N ASN A 344 30.84 89.83 -5.23
CA ASN A 344 31.72 90.26 -6.33
C ASN A 344 32.05 91.76 -6.32
N ASP A 345 32.07 92.35 -5.13
CA ASP A 345 32.30 93.78 -4.90
C ASP A 345 31.26 94.74 -5.54
N ASP A 346 30.25 94.22 -6.25
CA ASP A 346 29.25 95.00 -7.01
C ASP A 346 27.83 94.93 -6.41
N ILE A 347 27.41 93.77 -5.90
CA ILE A 347 26.02 93.53 -5.47
C ILE A 347 25.94 93.57 -3.94
N SER A 348 25.38 94.63 -3.36
CA SER A 348 25.19 94.76 -1.90
C SER A 348 23.73 94.50 -1.51
N PHE A 349 23.51 93.71 -0.46
CA PHE A 349 22.19 93.32 0.02
C PHE A 349 22.15 93.19 1.55
N ALA A 350 20.95 93.29 2.11
CA ALA A 350 20.74 93.17 3.55
C ALA A 350 21.04 91.75 4.05
N PRO A 351 21.68 91.59 5.22
CA PRO A 351 21.89 90.28 5.81
C PRO A 351 20.56 89.62 6.17
N TYR A 352 20.48 88.30 6.02
CA TYR A 352 19.33 87.50 6.44
C TYR A 352 19.12 87.51 7.95
N LYS A 353 20.23 87.48 8.71
CA LYS A 353 20.20 87.53 10.17
C LYS A 353 21.47 88.15 10.70
N VAL A 354 21.35 89.04 11.67
CA VAL A 354 22.47 89.68 12.36
C VAL A 354 22.30 89.48 13.86
N THR A 355 23.37 89.10 14.54
CA THR A 355 23.50 89.14 16.01
C THR A 355 24.80 89.84 16.34
N ALA A 356 25.01 90.18 17.62
CA ALA A 356 26.27 90.79 18.05
C ALA A 356 27.52 90.04 17.55
N HIS A 357 27.50 88.71 17.37
CA HIS A 357 28.69 87.95 16.95
C HIS A 357 28.51 87.15 15.66
N SER A 358 27.40 87.35 14.94
CA SER A 358 27.15 86.61 13.70
C SER A 358 26.45 87.45 12.65
N ILE A 359 26.89 87.33 11.40
CA ILE A 359 26.19 87.84 10.23
C ILE A 359 25.89 86.67 9.28
N ALA A 360 24.63 86.52 8.88
CA ALA A 360 24.20 85.52 7.93
C ALA A 360 23.76 86.21 6.63
N CYS A 361 24.44 85.91 5.53
CA CYS A 361 24.16 86.44 4.21
C CYS A 361 23.42 85.38 3.39
N GLN A 362 22.18 85.65 2.99
CA GLN A 362 21.47 84.79 2.04
C GLN A 362 21.80 85.23 0.61
N ILE A 363 22.40 84.34 -0.17
CA ILE A 363 22.78 84.65 -1.56
C ILE A 363 21.51 84.98 -2.36
N PRO A 364 21.37 86.20 -2.92
CA PRO A 364 20.18 86.60 -3.67
C PRO A 364 20.04 85.81 -4.97
N GLU A 365 18.83 85.80 -5.55
CA GLU A 365 18.59 85.20 -6.87
C GLU A 365 19.44 85.88 -7.94
N MET A 366 20.28 85.09 -8.62
CA MET A 366 21.14 85.55 -9.70
C MET A 366 20.99 84.62 -10.91
N ASN A 367 20.95 85.18 -12.12
CA ASN A 367 20.95 84.40 -13.36
C ASN A 367 22.33 83.80 -13.58
N VAL A 368 22.53 82.57 -13.12
CA VAL A 368 23.77 81.82 -13.33
C VAL A 368 23.64 81.03 -14.64
N GLU A 369 24.30 81.48 -15.70
CA GLU A 369 24.48 80.68 -16.92
C GLU A 369 25.21 79.36 -16.58
N ALA A 370 24.82 78.26 -17.22
CA ALA A 370 25.26 76.90 -16.87
C ALA A 370 26.79 76.78 -16.82
N GLY A 371 27.36 76.83 -15.61
CA GLY A 371 28.80 76.83 -15.40
C GLY A 371 29.21 77.11 -13.95
N ASN A 372 30.40 76.65 -13.61
CA ASN A 372 31.01 76.68 -12.28
C ASN A 372 31.47 78.11 -11.92
N VAL A 373 30.55 79.00 -11.56
CA VAL A 373 30.85 80.43 -11.32
C VAL A 373 31.42 80.62 -9.93
N THR A 374 32.59 81.23 -9.79
CA THR A 374 33.16 81.62 -8.49
C THR A 374 32.66 83.01 -8.11
N ILE A 375 32.08 83.14 -6.92
CA ILE A 375 31.66 84.40 -6.31
C ILE A 375 32.52 84.72 -5.10
N LYS A 376 32.89 85.99 -4.94
CA LYS A 376 33.56 86.50 -3.74
C LYS A 376 32.51 87.10 -2.83
N ILE A 377 32.40 86.59 -1.60
CA ILE A 377 31.48 87.15 -0.60
C ILE A 377 32.28 88.03 0.35
N SER A 378 31.76 89.21 0.62
CA SER A 378 32.31 90.19 1.56
C SER A 378 31.21 90.66 2.50
N ILE A 379 31.56 90.91 3.75
CA ILE A 379 30.63 91.38 4.79
C ILE A 379 31.07 92.72 5.34
N SER A 380 30.11 93.55 5.74
CA SER A 380 30.33 94.85 6.34
C SER A 380 29.54 94.96 7.63
N GLN A 381 30.13 95.66 8.61
CA GLN A 381 29.54 95.91 9.92
C GLN A 381 28.81 97.25 9.98
N ASP A 382 29.23 98.20 9.16
CA ASP A 382 28.78 99.60 9.13
C ASP A 382 28.17 100.02 7.78
N GLY A 383 28.08 99.08 6.84
CA GLY A 383 27.55 99.28 5.49
C GLY A 383 28.53 99.97 4.54
N VAL A 384 29.71 100.38 5.03
CA VAL A 384 30.70 101.17 4.28
C VAL A 384 31.95 100.34 3.99
N PHE A 385 32.52 99.67 5.00
CA PHE A 385 33.75 98.89 4.86
C PHE A 385 33.45 97.40 4.78
N PHE A 386 33.96 96.75 3.73
CA PHE A 386 33.68 95.34 3.45
C PHE A 386 34.95 94.50 3.62
N THR A 387 34.84 93.42 4.38
CA THR A 387 35.87 92.40 4.55
C THR A 387 35.50 91.17 3.76
N SER A 388 36.39 90.70 2.87
CA SER A 388 36.14 89.47 2.12
C SER A 388 36.28 88.26 3.03
N ILE A 389 35.29 87.36 3.00
CA ILE A 389 35.28 86.10 3.75
C ILE A 389 35.76 84.92 2.90
N GLY A 390 36.10 85.16 1.63
CA GLY A 390 36.68 84.21 0.68
C GLY A 390 35.87 84.05 -0.60
N GLU A 391 36.43 83.26 -1.52
CA GLU A 391 35.76 82.85 -2.76
C GLU A 391 34.95 81.57 -2.54
N PHE A 392 33.77 81.53 -3.13
CA PHE A 392 32.82 80.43 -3.08
C PHE A 392 32.45 80.03 -4.50
N ARG A 393 32.25 78.74 -4.72
CA ARG A 393 31.80 78.20 -5.98
C ARG A 393 30.28 78.13 -5.97
N LEU A 394 29.66 78.96 -6.79
CA LEU A 394 28.22 79.05 -6.93
C LEU A 394 27.73 77.96 -7.89
N LEU A 395 26.91 77.07 -7.35
CA LEU A 395 26.29 75.96 -8.06
C LEU A 395 24.79 76.23 -8.22
N GLN A 396 24.21 75.75 -9.31
CA GLN A 396 22.76 75.70 -9.40
C GLN A 396 22.21 74.68 -8.40
N ARG A 397 21.10 74.99 -7.74
CA ARG A 397 20.48 74.09 -6.75
C ARG A 397 20.02 72.80 -7.45
N PRO A 398 20.30 71.61 -6.89
CA PRO A 398 19.75 70.36 -7.40
C PRO A 398 18.23 70.40 -7.36
N SER A 399 17.57 69.89 -8.40
CA SER A 399 16.11 69.75 -8.43
C SER A 399 15.73 68.32 -8.75
N ILE A 400 14.78 67.75 -8.00
CA ILE A 400 14.31 66.38 -8.20
C ILE A 400 13.05 66.40 -9.07
N ILE A 401 13.10 65.73 -10.22
CA ILE A 401 11.93 65.59 -11.11
C ILE A 401 11.14 64.34 -10.75
N ARG A 402 11.82 63.19 -10.60
CA ARG A 402 11.17 61.91 -10.25
C ARG A 402 12.15 60.92 -9.62
N LEU A 403 11.59 60.00 -8.85
CA LEU A 403 12.27 58.83 -8.32
C LEU A 403 11.94 57.60 -9.18
N SER A 404 12.87 56.64 -9.23
CA SER A 404 12.68 55.35 -9.88
C SER A 404 13.42 54.25 -9.11
N PRO A 405 12.72 53.30 -8.48
CA PRO A 405 11.27 53.21 -8.35
C PRO A 405 10.69 54.27 -7.40
N LEU A 406 9.38 54.55 -7.50
CA LEU A 406 8.63 55.44 -6.58
C LEU A 406 8.27 54.75 -5.25
N GLN A 407 8.39 53.41 -5.22
CA GLN A 407 8.05 52.57 -4.08
C GLN A 407 9.18 51.56 -3.85
N THR A 408 9.53 51.27 -2.60
CA THR A 408 10.59 50.30 -2.23
C THR A 408 10.19 49.40 -1.08
N LEU A 409 10.82 48.24 -0.97
CA LEU A 409 10.48 47.22 0.04
C LEU A 409 11.19 47.47 1.37
N ARG A 410 10.49 47.42 2.50
CA ARG A 410 11.08 47.67 3.83
C ARG A 410 12.10 46.62 4.29
N SER A 411 12.04 45.40 3.78
CA SER A 411 12.82 44.27 4.33
C SER A 411 14.00 43.82 3.47
N VAL A 412 14.22 44.46 2.30
CA VAL A 412 15.30 44.10 1.37
C VAL A 412 16.40 45.16 1.45
N ASN A 413 17.65 44.79 1.76
CA ASN A 413 18.80 45.71 1.77
C ASN A 413 20.05 45.02 1.19
N PRO A 414 20.95 45.73 0.48
CA PRO A 414 20.84 47.14 0.08
C PRO A 414 19.91 47.32 -1.14
N GLN A 415 19.21 48.44 -1.22
CA GLN A 415 18.41 48.82 -2.38
C GLN A 415 18.93 50.10 -3.02
N VAL A 416 19.01 50.13 -4.36
CA VAL A 416 19.37 51.35 -5.09
C VAL A 416 18.11 52.00 -5.66
N ILE A 417 18.01 53.31 -5.51
CA ILE A 417 17.02 54.16 -6.20
C ILE A 417 17.73 55.08 -7.18
N ASP A 418 17.16 55.22 -8.38
CA ASP A 418 17.55 56.23 -9.34
C ASP A 418 16.77 57.53 -9.07
N ILE A 419 17.49 58.64 -9.01
CA ILE A 419 16.91 59.98 -8.88
C ILE A 419 17.18 60.73 -10.18
N PHE A 420 16.10 61.13 -10.84
CA PHE A 420 16.15 61.93 -12.06
C PHE A 420 15.81 63.37 -11.73
N GLY A 421 16.60 64.28 -12.27
CA GLY A 421 16.52 65.69 -11.89
C GLY A 421 17.33 66.57 -12.82
N MET A 422 17.74 67.72 -12.31
CA MET A 422 18.64 68.65 -12.99
C MET A 422 19.71 69.14 -12.01
N ASN A 423 20.79 69.69 -12.57
CA ASN A 423 21.85 70.38 -11.84
C ASN A 423 22.62 69.50 -10.86
N PHE A 424 22.67 68.19 -11.11
CA PHE A 424 23.58 67.32 -10.36
C PHE A 424 25.02 67.56 -10.79
N VAL A 425 25.94 67.59 -9.84
CA VAL A 425 27.36 67.87 -10.09
C VAL A 425 28.20 66.76 -9.48
N ASN A 426 29.20 66.28 -10.21
CA ASN A 426 30.10 65.22 -9.75
C ASN A 426 31.04 65.72 -8.65
N LEU A 427 30.58 65.71 -7.41
CA LEU A 427 31.32 66.13 -6.22
C LEU A 427 31.39 64.98 -5.22
N SER A 428 32.48 64.90 -4.46
CA SER A 428 32.60 63.94 -3.36
C SER A 428 31.63 64.21 -2.21
N THR A 429 31.06 65.41 -2.16
CA THR A 429 30.09 65.89 -1.17
C THR A 429 28.64 65.74 -1.64
N LEU A 430 28.43 65.31 -2.90
CA LEU A 430 27.10 65.00 -3.41
C LEU A 430 26.53 63.83 -2.60
N SER A 431 25.40 64.06 -1.96
CA SER A 431 24.72 63.05 -1.14
C SER A 431 23.20 63.17 -1.28
N CYS A 432 22.53 62.06 -1.00
CA CYS A 432 21.08 62.02 -0.88
C CYS A 432 20.71 61.99 0.59
N SER A 433 19.67 62.72 0.97
CA SER A 433 18.99 62.51 2.25
C SER A 433 17.78 61.61 2.01
N ILE A 434 17.64 60.56 2.79
CA ILE A 434 16.47 59.67 2.79
C ILE A 434 15.96 59.62 4.22
N GLY A 435 14.78 60.18 4.50
CA GLY A 435 14.22 60.23 5.86
C GLY A 435 15.22 60.73 6.91
N ASP A 436 15.85 61.87 6.64
CA ASP A 436 16.88 62.56 7.44
C ASP A 436 18.25 61.87 7.54
N LEU A 437 18.43 60.71 6.90
CA LEU A 437 19.73 60.04 6.83
C LEU A 437 20.44 60.38 5.52
N THR A 438 21.63 60.95 5.62
CA THR A 438 22.49 61.18 4.46
C THR A 438 23.18 59.89 4.04
N VAL A 439 22.91 59.45 2.80
CA VAL A 439 23.46 58.24 2.21
C VAL A 439 24.41 58.58 1.06
N LEU A 440 25.32 57.64 0.79
CA LEU A 440 26.26 57.78 -0.32
C LEU A 440 25.52 57.74 -1.66
N THR A 441 25.93 58.67 -2.54
CA THR A 441 25.38 58.83 -3.88
C THR A 441 26.43 58.47 -4.93
N THR A 442 26.01 57.78 -5.98
CA THR A 442 26.80 57.59 -7.20
C THR A 442 26.34 58.59 -8.25
N PHE A 443 27.23 59.48 -8.67
CA PHE A 443 26.96 60.40 -9.78
C PHE A 443 26.99 59.65 -11.11
N ILE A 444 25.92 59.76 -11.91
CA ILE A 444 25.86 59.18 -13.26
C ILE A 444 25.94 60.29 -14.32
N SER A 445 25.13 61.34 -14.16
CA SER A 445 25.10 62.49 -15.06
C SER A 445 24.49 63.71 -14.35
N SER A 446 24.52 64.88 -14.99
CA SER A 446 23.85 66.09 -14.47
C SER A 446 22.33 65.97 -14.32
N PHE A 447 21.72 64.89 -14.82
CA PHE A 447 20.28 64.62 -14.75
C PHE A 447 19.93 63.30 -14.07
N ARG A 448 20.92 62.51 -13.63
CA ARG A 448 20.70 61.21 -12.99
C ARG A 448 21.77 60.90 -11.95
N ILE A 449 21.33 60.48 -10.77
CA ILE A 449 22.18 59.98 -9.69
C ILE A 449 21.55 58.72 -9.08
N GLN A 450 22.35 57.91 -8.40
CA GLN A 450 21.89 56.70 -7.71
C GLN A 450 22.19 56.77 -6.22
N CYS A 451 21.21 56.43 -5.39
CA CYS A 451 21.35 56.45 -3.95
C CYS A 451 21.01 55.08 -3.35
N ALA A 452 21.88 54.60 -2.46
CA ALA A 452 21.74 53.31 -1.80
C ALA A 452 21.02 53.47 -0.46
N ILE A 453 19.97 52.68 -0.27
CA ILE A 453 19.24 52.55 0.98
C ILE A 453 19.91 51.42 1.75
N GLU A 454 20.68 51.78 2.77
CA GLU A 454 21.40 50.89 3.66
C GLU A 454 20.84 51.07 5.08
N SER A 455 20.07 50.08 5.57
CA SER A 455 19.43 50.05 6.90
C SER A 455 18.01 50.61 6.98
N THR A 456 17.04 49.71 6.82
CA THR A 456 15.61 49.99 7.01
C THR A 456 15.13 49.90 8.46
N ARG A 457 16.01 49.58 9.42
CA ARG A 457 15.63 49.46 10.85
C ARG A 457 15.04 50.74 11.43
N TYR A 458 15.39 51.90 10.87
CA TYR A 458 14.86 53.20 11.31
C TYR A 458 13.46 53.51 10.75
N TYR A 459 13.09 52.89 9.62
CA TYR A 459 11.89 53.23 8.84
C TYR A 459 10.78 52.17 8.93
N GLU A 460 10.92 51.16 9.80
CA GLU A 460 9.95 50.04 9.91
C GLU A 460 8.51 50.51 10.18
N ARG A 461 8.31 51.69 10.75
CA ARG A 461 7.00 52.25 11.10
C ARG A 461 6.46 53.31 10.13
N LEU A 462 7.24 53.78 9.17
CA LEU A 462 6.83 54.87 8.27
C LEU A 462 6.25 54.31 6.97
N SER A 463 5.15 54.88 6.48
CA SER A 463 4.54 54.55 5.17
C SER A 463 5.27 55.20 3.99
N SER A 464 5.96 56.31 4.22
CA SER A 464 6.77 57.02 3.24
C SER A 464 7.93 57.73 3.91
N VAL A 465 8.99 58.02 3.14
CA VAL A 465 10.14 58.83 3.56
C VAL A 465 10.43 59.89 2.51
N GLN A 466 10.80 61.09 2.93
CA GLN A 466 11.26 62.13 2.00
C GLN A 466 12.65 61.79 1.47
N VAL A 467 12.83 61.96 0.17
CA VAL A 467 14.10 61.87 -0.55
C VAL A 467 14.48 63.25 -1.05
N ASP A 468 15.67 63.67 -0.67
CA ASP A 468 16.24 64.97 -1.00
C ASP A 468 17.69 64.81 -1.48
N VAL A 469 18.23 65.82 -2.17
CA VAL A 469 19.59 65.80 -2.74
C VAL A 469 20.32 67.07 -2.34
N THR A 470 21.55 66.93 -1.88
CA THR A 470 22.44 68.05 -1.56
C THR A 470 23.80 67.88 -2.23
N ALA A 471 24.36 68.96 -2.74
CA ALA A 471 25.71 68.97 -3.30
C ALA A 471 26.79 69.25 -2.25
N ASN A 472 26.44 69.79 -1.08
CA ASN A 472 27.38 70.26 -0.06
C ASN A 472 27.04 69.79 1.38
N GLY A 473 26.00 68.98 1.56
CA GLY A 473 25.59 68.45 2.86
C GLY A 473 24.75 69.41 3.71
N VAL A 474 24.44 70.62 3.20
CA VAL A 474 23.72 71.67 3.95
C VAL A 474 22.54 72.21 3.14
N ASP A 475 22.76 72.49 1.87
CA ASP A 475 21.75 73.02 0.96
C ASP A 475 21.11 71.87 0.18
N PHE A 476 19.86 71.59 0.52
CA PHE A 476 19.04 70.56 -0.11
C PHE A 476 18.19 71.12 -1.26
N SER A 477 17.52 70.25 -2.03
CA SER A 477 16.65 70.67 -3.11
C SER A 477 15.39 71.39 -2.58
N ASP A 478 14.75 72.20 -3.41
CA ASP A 478 13.54 72.94 -3.00
C ASP A 478 12.27 72.06 -2.99
N ASP A 479 12.31 70.91 -3.67
CA ASP A 479 11.16 70.03 -3.90
C ASP A 479 11.55 68.57 -3.63
N PRO A 480 11.67 68.18 -2.33
CA PRO A 480 11.91 66.79 -1.95
C PRO A 480 10.77 65.89 -2.41
N LYS A 481 11.07 64.64 -2.75
CA LYS A 481 10.07 63.67 -3.23
C LYS A 481 9.84 62.57 -2.23
N ASP A 482 8.58 62.20 -2.05
CA ASP A 482 8.21 61.07 -1.19
C ASP A 482 8.51 59.74 -1.88
N LEU A 483 9.20 58.87 -1.14
CA LEU A 483 9.43 57.47 -1.48
C LEU A 483 8.53 56.60 -0.61
N GLU A 484 7.63 55.85 -1.24
CA GLU A 484 6.72 54.96 -0.51
C GLU A 484 7.43 53.69 -0.04
N LEU A 485 7.13 53.27 1.18
CA LEU A 485 7.73 52.10 1.82
C LEU A 485 6.70 50.98 1.98
N ILE A 486 6.83 49.93 1.19
CA ILE A 486 5.91 48.80 1.15
C ILE A 486 6.50 47.62 1.93
N ASN A 487 5.67 46.91 2.68
CA ASN A 487 6.10 45.67 3.34
C ASN A 487 6.39 44.60 2.28
N ALA A 488 7.43 43.78 2.49
CA ALA A 488 7.66 42.64 1.61
C ALA A 488 6.46 41.66 1.69
N PRO A 489 5.96 41.17 0.55
CA PRO A 489 4.88 40.19 0.55
C PRO A 489 5.35 38.89 1.19
N ILE A 490 4.43 38.19 1.83
CA ILE A 490 4.66 36.91 2.52
C ILE A 490 3.96 35.82 1.72
N ILE A 491 4.66 34.71 1.47
CA ILE A 491 4.06 33.50 0.92
C ILE A 491 3.81 32.51 2.04
N ASP A 492 2.60 31.96 2.10
CA ASP A 492 2.21 30.96 3.09
C ASP A 492 2.33 29.54 2.55
N ARG A 493 1.88 29.29 1.31
CA ARG A 493 1.79 27.93 0.74
C ARG A 493 1.79 27.93 -0.80
N LEU A 494 2.30 26.83 -1.36
CA LEU A 494 2.12 26.43 -2.75
C LEU A 494 1.09 25.30 -2.82
N SER A 495 0.15 25.38 -3.77
CA SER A 495 -0.83 24.33 -4.03
C SER A 495 -1.06 24.15 -5.53
N PRO A 496 -0.63 23.02 -6.13
CA PRO A 496 0.15 21.94 -5.51
C PRO A 496 1.59 22.37 -5.20
N ASP A 497 2.27 21.61 -4.33
CA ASP A 497 3.69 21.79 -3.99
C ASP A 497 4.64 20.94 -4.87
N ASN A 498 4.10 20.34 -5.93
CA ASN A 498 4.82 19.49 -6.87
C ASN A 498 4.25 19.54 -8.29
N GLY A 499 5.08 19.16 -9.26
CA GLY A 499 4.70 19.09 -10.68
C GLY A 499 5.69 18.27 -11.53
N PRO A 500 5.34 17.93 -12.78
CA PRO A 500 6.21 17.15 -13.64
C PRO A 500 7.38 17.99 -14.17
N THR A 501 8.50 17.33 -14.49
CA THR A 501 9.67 17.93 -15.14
C THR A 501 9.37 18.57 -16.49
N THR A 502 8.26 18.23 -17.15
CA THR A 502 7.82 18.86 -18.39
C THR A 502 7.28 20.28 -18.21
N GLY A 503 6.94 20.67 -16.97
CA GLY A 503 6.27 21.93 -16.66
C GLY A 503 4.79 21.93 -17.05
N GLY A 504 4.14 23.08 -16.92
CA GLY A 504 2.74 23.32 -17.25
C GLY A 504 1.78 23.27 -16.07
N THR A 505 2.24 22.87 -14.88
CA THR A 505 1.44 22.86 -13.66
C THR A 505 1.02 24.28 -13.29
N VAL A 506 -0.26 24.46 -12.96
CA VAL A 506 -0.77 25.71 -12.41
C VAL A 506 -0.71 25.64 -10.90
N VAL A 507 0.21 26.40 -10.31
CA VAL A 507 0.46 26.48 -8.87
C VAL A 507 -0.21 27.74 -8.31
N GLU A 508 -1.13 27.54 -7.38
CA GLU A 508 -1.69 28.61 -6.56
C GLU A 508 -0.73 28.95 -5.43
N ILE A 509 -0.34 30.22 -5.35
CA ILE A 509 0.53 30.75 -4.31
C ILE A 509 -0.35 31.58 -3.39
N SER A 510 -0.66 31.03 -2.22
CA SER A 510 -1.38 31.76 -1.19
C SER A 510 -0.41 32.52 -0.29
N GLY A 511 -0.82 33.72 0.10
CA GLY A 511 0.03 34.60 0.88
C GLY A 511 -0.69 35.90 1.25
N HIS A 512 0.10 36.91 1.61
CA HIS A 512 -0.37 38.20 2.05
C HIS A 512 0.49 39.35 1.52
N GLY A 513 -0.14 40.49 1.28
CA GLY A 513 0.56 41.72 0.89
C GLY A 513 0.92 41.78 -0.59
N PHE A 514 0.24 41.01 -1.45
CA PHE A 514 0.35 41.16 -2.89
C PHE A 514 -0.40 42.41 -3.36
N LEU A 515 0.22 43.16 -4.25
CA LEU A 515 -0.29 44.36 -4.89
C LEU A 515 -0.33 44.18 -6.41
N GLU A 516 -1.39 44.68 -7.05
CA GLU A 516 -1.67 44.54 -8.49
C GLU A 516 -0.64 45.27 -9.38
N ASN A 517 -0.09 46.38 -8.88
CA ASN A 517 0.85 47.23 -9.60
C ASN A 517 2.32 46.77 -9.50
N MET A 518 2.56 45.54 -9.03
CA MET A 518 3.90 44.98 -8.81
C MET A 518 4.12 43.76 -9.71
N ARG A 519 5.36 43.58 -10.18
CA ARG A 519 5.80 42.41 -10.93
C ARG A 519 6.35 41.34 -10.00
N TYR A 520 5.78 40.14 -10.11
CA TYR A 520 6.21 38.96 -9.36
C TYR A 520 6.90 37.98 -10.29
N ALA A 521 8.00 37.40 -9.83
CA ALA A 521 8.63 36.26 -10.47
C ALA A 521 9.07 35.25 -9.40
N ILE A 522 9.02 33.97 -9.73
CA ILE A 522 9.56 32.90 -8.89
C ILE A 522 10.95 32.54 -9.37
N TYR A 523 11.87 32.42 -8.42
CA TYR A 523 13.20 31.86 -8.63
C TYR A 523 13.26 30.47 -8.01
N CYS A 524 13.44 29.46 -8.86
CA CYS A 524 13.79 28.10 -8.46
C CYS A 524 15.30 27.91 -8.69
N GLY A 525 16.02 27.24 -7.76
CA GLY A 525 17.49 27.20 -7.60
C GLY A 525 18.41 26.80 -8.78
N GLN A 526 17.96 26.90 -10.03
CA GLN A 526 18.68 26.61 -11.28
C GLN A 526 18.58 27.77 -12.31
N ASN A 527 18.44 29.03 -11.87
CA ASN A 527 18.28 30.23 -12.74
C ASN A 527 17.01 30.24 -13.60
N VAL A 528 16.02 29.41 -13.28
CA VAL A 528 14.71 29.48 -13.91
C VAL A 528 13.90 30.54 -13.16
N THR A 529 13.67 31.67 -13.85
CA THR A 529 12.78 32.73 -13.40
C THR A 529 11.47 32.62 -14.17
N ASP A 530 10.41 32.25 -13.46
CA ASP A 530 9.08 32.18 -14.03
C ASP A 530 8.28 33.42 -13.65
N ASP A 531 7.61 34.02 -14.63
CA ASP A 531 6.68 35.11 -14.39
C ASP A 531 5.46 34.56 -13.60
N VAL A 532 4.98 35.37 -12.67
CA VAL A 532 3.86 35.04 -11.79
C VAL A 532 2.74 36.04 -11.98
N GLU A 533 1.53 35.52 -12.20
CA GLU A 533 0.33 36.32 -12.45
C GLU A 533 -0.31 36.74 -11.12
N PHE A 534 -0.63 38.03 -11.01
CA PHE A 534 -1.39 38.57 -9.88
C PHE A 534 -2.88 38.29 -10.06
N MET A 535 -3.52 37.68 -9.06
CA MET A 535 -4.97 37.45 -9.05
C MET A 535 -5.68 38.29 -7.99
N SER A 536 -5.14 38.33 -6.77
CA SER A 536 -5.71 39.09 -5.67
C SER A 536 -4.64 39.41 -4.61
N PRO A 537 -4.93 40.26 -3.61
CA PRO A 537 -3.97 40.56 -2.54
C PRO A 537 -3.47 39.37 -1.72
N ASN A 538 -4.11 38.20 -1.84
CA ASN A 538 -3.74 36.97 -1.15
C ASN A 538 -3.49 35.77 -2.09
N LEU A 539 -3.51 35.97 -3.42
CA LEU A 539 -3.35 34.88 -4.39
C LEU A 539 -2.54 35.33 -5.60
N LEU A 540 -1.49 34.56 -5.90
CA LEU A 540 -0.78 34.61 -7.17
C LEU A 540 -0.89 33.26 -7.88
N ILE A 541 -0.72 33.28 -9.21
CA ILE A 541 -0.74 32.07 -10.05
C ILE A 541 0.60 31.92 -10.75
N TRP A 542 1.24 30.77 -10.56
CA TRP A 542 2.50 30.42 -11.20
C TRP A 542 2.28 29.23 -12.13
N ARG A 543 2.62 29.38 -13.41
CA ARG A 543 2.68 28.26 -14.35
C ARG A 543 4.12 27.78 -14.44
N THR A 544 4.38 26.56 -13.99
CA THR A 544 5.75 26.03 -13.93
C THR A 544 6.34 25.89 -15.33
N THR A 545 7.57 26.34 -15.52
CA THR A 545 8.35 25.94 -16.69
C THR A 545 9.00 24.58 -16.46
N GLY A 546 9.25 23.86 -17.56
CA GLY A 546 9.88 22.53 -17.48
C GLY A 546 11.30 22.59 -16.93
N ALA A 547 11.68 21.55 -16.19
CA ALA A 547 12.98 21.38 -15.55
C ALA A 547 13.66 20.09 -16.01
N ASN A 548 14.98 20.12 -16.21
CA ASN A 548 15.76 18.94 -16.63
C ASN A 548 16.26 18.07 -15.47
N PHE A 549 15.65 18.19 -14.29
CA PHE A 549 16.04 17.47 -13.08
C PHE A 549 14.80 17.11 -12.26
N THR A 550 14.91 16.08 -11.44
CA THR A 550 13.91 15.68 -10.45
C THR A 550 14.41 16.03 -9.05
N GLY A 551 13.51 16.42 -8.16
CA GLY A 551 13.82 16.67 -6.75
C GLY A 551 13.24 17.98 -6.24
N ILE A 552 13.55 18.24 -4.97
CA ILE A 552 13.02 19.37 -4.22
C ILE A 552 13.91 20.60 -4.44
N VAL A 553 13.30 21.73 -4.79
CA VAL A 553 13.96 23.03 -4.89
C VAL A 553 13.36 24.03 -3.92
N GLY A 554 14.20 24.89 -3.34
CA GLY A 554 13.72 26.07 -2.62
C GLY A 554 13.17 27.09 -3.61
N VAL A 555 11.97 27.60 -3.32
CA VAL A 555 11.30 28.63 -4.11
C VAL A 555 11.53 29.98 -3.43
N LYS A 556 12.02 30.97 -4.21
CA LYS A 556 12.20 32.34 -3.74
C LYS A 556 11.32 33.28 -4.55
N LEU A 557 10.65 34.21 -3.88
CA LEU A 557 9.86 35.26 -4.54
C LEU A 557 10.76 36.43 -4.91
N LYS A 558 10.62 36.90 -6.15
CA LYS A 558 11.22 38.12 -6.66
C LYS A 558 10.10 39.13 -6.90
N VAL A 559 10.29 40.35 -6.41
CA VAL A 559 9.36 41.46 -6.52
C VAL A 559 10.12 42.63 -7.13
N GLU A 560 9.69 43.14 -8.29
CA GLU A 560 10.37 44.23 -9.02
C GLU A 560 11.88 43.96 -9.18
N ASP A 561 12.21 42.76 -9.67
CA ASP A 561 13.58 42.29 -9.85
C ASP A 561 14.46 42.18 -8.58
N LYS A 562 13.87 42.32 -7.39
CA LYS A 562 14.56 42.14 -6.11
C LYS A 562 14.09 40.87 -5.43
N LEU A 563 15.04 40.06 -4.96
CA LEU A 563 14.72 38.89 -4.14
C LEU A 563 14.20 39.35 -2.78
N VAL A 564 13.03 38.84 -2.40
CA VAL A 564 12.49 38.97 -1.05
C VAL A 564 13.39 38.13 -0.11
N PRO A 565 13.67 38.57 1.13
CA PRO A 565 14.51 37.82 2.07
C PRO A 565 13.95 36.43 2.33
N GLU A 566 14.83 35.46 2.62
CA GLU A 566 14.50 34.03 2.65
C GLU A 566 13.27 33.68 3.50
N ILE A 567 12.29 33.03 2.88
CA ILE A 567 11.22 32.28 3.55
C ILE A 567 11.72 30.83 3.63
N PRO A 568 12.26 30.34 4.78
CA PRO A 568 13.11 29.14 4.81
C PRO A 568 12.41 27.80 4.53
N SER A 569 11.11 27.78 4.22
CA SER A 569 10.31 26.54 4.17
C SER A 569 9.52 26.34 2.87
N LEU A 570 9.60 27.24 1.89
CA LEU A 570 8.84 27.07 0.64
C LEU A 570 9.62 26.20 -0.35
N GLN A 571 9.13 24.98 -0.56
CA GLN A 571 9.77 23.98 -1.40
C GLN A 571 8.80 23.53 -2.49
N PHE A 572 9.32 23.33 -3.69
CA PHE A 572 8.58 22.75 -4.80
C PHE A 572 9.30 21.50 -5.31
N SER A 573 8.56 20.41 -5.55
CA SER A 573 9.12 19.13 -5.98
C SER A 573 8.88 18.87 -7.46
N PHE A 574 9.95 18.80 -8.25
CA PHE A 574 9.89 18.36 -9.64
C PHE A 574 9.93 16.83 -9.71
N THR A 575 8.92 16.23 -10.32
CA THR A 575 8.71 14.77 -10.38
C THR A 575 8.62 14.30 -11.83
N LEU A 576 8.80 13.01 -12.09
CA LEU A 576 8.42 12.46 -13.39
C LEU A 576 6.91 12.23 -13.42
N THR A 577 6.32 12.28 -14.62
CA THR A 577 4.90 11.98 -14.80
C THR A 577 4.64 10.49 -14.49
N PRO A 578 3.69 10.16 -13.59
CA PRO A 578 3.37 8.77 -13.27
C PRO A 578 3.10 7.90 -14.50
N GLN A 579 3.59 6.66 -14.47
CA GLN A 579 3.32 5.67 -15.52
C GLN A 579 2.62 4.46 -14.91
N ILE A 580 1.53 4.02 -15.54
CA ILE A 580 0.76 2.85 -15.11
C ILE A 580 1.20 1.64 -15.93
N THR A 581 1.62 0.56 -15.26
CA THR A 581 1.98 -0.71 -15.90
C THR A 581 0.86 -1.74 -15.80
N SER A 582 0.11 -1.76 -14.70
CA SER A 582 -0.99 -2.70 -14.50
C SER A 582 -1.99 -2.22 -13.45
N ILE A 583 -3.25 -2.66 -13.58
CA ILE A 583 -4.33 -2.39 -12.64
C ILE A 583 -4.96 -3.71 -12.21
N PHE A 584 -5.13 -3.91 -10.91
CA PHE A 584 -5.80 -5.07 -10.35
C PHE A 584 -6.85 -4.67 -9.30
N PRO A 585 -8.08 -5.22 -9.36
CA PRO A 585 -8.65 -6.01 -10.45
C PRO A 585 -8.98 -5.15 -11.69
N GLN A 586 -8.92 -5.74 -12.89
CA GLN A 586 -9.25 -5.04 -14.15
C GLN A 586 -10.74 -5.14 -14.53
N LEU A 587 -11.46 -6.12 -13.98
CA LEU A 587 -12.86 -6.38 -14.24
C LEU A 587 -13.67 -6.20 -12.94
N LEU A 588 -14.74 -5.43 -13.00
CA LEU A 588 -15.55 -5.06 -11.84
C LEU A 588 -17.05 -5.11 -12.15
N PRO A 589 -17.91 -5.46 -11.19
CA PRO A 589 -19.35 -5.34 -11.37
C PRO A 589 -19.82 -3.89 -11.14
N VAL A 590 -20.95 -3.52 -11.74
CA VAL A 590 -21.68 -2.29 -11.39
C VAL A 590 -21.93 -2.22 -9.88
N ARG A 591 -21.89 -1.01 -9.32
CA ARG A 591 -22.08 -0.71 -7.89
C ARG A 591 -21.05 -1.36 -6.95
N SER A 592 -19.90 -1.81 -7.47
CA SER A 592 -18.76 -2.17 -6.61
C SER A 592 -18.00 -0.93 -6.16
N GLU A 593 -17.78 -0.84 -4.85
CA GLU A 593 -16.80 0.06 -4.24
C GLU A 593 -15.62 -0.81 -3.83
N ILE A 594 -14.58 -0.83 -4.66
CA ILE A 594 -13.38 -1.63 -4.41
C ILE A 594 -12.14 -0.75 -4.39
N LEU A 595 -11.11 -1.26 -3.75
CA LEU A 595 -9.78 -0.65 -3.76
C LEU A 595 -8.96 -1.25 -4.90
N LEU A 596 -8.70 -0.46 -5.94
CA LEU A 596 -7.78 -0.85 -7.01
C LEU A 596 -6.35 -0.77 -6.51
N THR A 597 -5.56 -1.79 -6.83
CA THR A 597 -4.10 -1.73 -6.74
C THR A 597 -3.54 -1.42 -8.12
N ILE A 598 -2.87 -0.29 -8.24
CA ILE A 598 -2.27 0.20 -9.48
C ILE A 598 -0.75 0.07 -9.33
N SER A 599 -0.13 -0.69 -10.22
CA SER A 599 1.32 -0.82 -10.29
C SER A 599 1.87 0.01 -11.45
N GLY A 600 3.09 0.52 -11.28
CA GLY A 600 3.65 1.49 -12.19
C GLY A 600 5.03 1.99 -11.78
N SER A 601 5.34 3.21 -12.18
CA SER A 601 6.52 3.96 -11.75
C SER A 601 6.18 5.42 -11.47
N ASP A 602 7.09 6.08 -10.75
CA ASP A 602 7.09 7.52 -10.51
C ASP A 602 5.88 8.03 -9.70
N PHE A 603 5.28 7.16 -8.89
CA PHE A 603 4.31 7.58 -7.88
C PHE A 603 5.06 8.24 -6.71
N GLY A 604 4.51 9.34 -6.20
CA GLY A 604 5.07 10.04 -5.04
C GLY A 604 4.12 10.09 -3.86
N ASP A 605 4.69 10.18 -2.66
CA ASP A 605 3.95 10.37 -1.41
C ASP A 605 3.54 11.84 -1.25
N PHE A 606 2.50 12.23 -1.97
CA PHE A 606 1.96 13.59 -1.98
C PHE A 606 0.51 13.61 -1.50
N ALA A 607 0.13 14.67 -0.79
CA ALA A 607 -1.25 14.84 -0.30
C ALA A 607 -2.28 14.94 -1.43
N GLU A 608 -1.86 15.45 -2.60
CA GLU A 608 -2.67 15.57 -3.81
C GLU A 608 -2.52 14.36 -4.76
N LEU A 609 -1.97 13.24 -4.29
CA LEU A 609 -1.93 12.00 -5.08
C LEU A 609 -3.37 11.50 -5.31
N ARG A 610 -3.79 11.46 -6.58
CA ARG A 610 -5.16 11.12 -6.98
C ARG A 610 -5.21 10.18 -8.15
N CYS A 611 -6.25 9.35 -8.17
CA CYS A 611 -6.69 8.61 -9.34
C CYS A 611 -7.85 9.33 -10.03
N SER A 612 -7.87 9.32 -11.36
CA SER A 612 -8.99 9.78 -12.17
C SER A 612 -9.55 8.64 -13.03
N PHE A 613 -10.87 8.56 -13.09
CA PHE A 613 -11.65 7.59 -13.85
C PHE A 613 -12.48 8.33 -14.90
N LYS A 614 -12.25 8.03 -16.17
CA LYS A 614 -12.96 8.66 -17.31
C LYS A 614 -13.62 7.60 -18.17
N THR A 615 -14.86 7.85 -18.58
CA THR A 615 -15.60 6.96 -19.48
C THR A 615 -14.94 6.92 -20.87
N LEU A 616 -14.85 5.74 -21.46
CA LEU A 616 -14.32 5.53 -22.81
C LEU A 616 -15.47 5.20 -23.79
N THR A 617 -15.43 5.82 -24.97
CA THR A 617 -16.25 5.39 -26.12
C THR A 617 -15.81 4.01 -26.60
N SER A 618 -16.66 3.33 -27.37
CA SER A 618 -16.33 2.08 -28.08
C SER A 618 -15.11 2.20 -29.02
N GLY A 619 -14.73 3.43 -29.41
CA GLY A 619 -13.51 3.73 -30.18
C GLY A 619 -12.28 4.05 -29.34
N GLY A 620 -12.32 3.85 -28.02
CA GLY A 620 -11.18 4.06 -27.10
C GLY A 620 -10.86 5.53 -26.79
N LYS A 621 -11.72 6.48 -27.21
CA LYS A 621 -11.57 7.89 -26.86
C LYS A 621 -12.27 8.18 -25.53
N ALA A 622 -11.58 8.86 -24.62
CA ALA A 622 -12.18 9.39 -23.40
C ALA A 622 -13.24 10.44 -23.73
N LEU A 623 -14.43 10.33 -23.12
CA LEU A 623 -15.41 11.40 -23.14
C LEU A 623 -15.12 12.40 -22.02
N ASP A 624 -15.38 13.68 -22.29
CA ASP A 624 -15.42 14.72 -21.25
C ASP A 624 -16.66 14.62 -20.34
N SER A 625 -17.62 13.77 -20.68
CA SER A 625 -18.79 13.52 -19.86
C SER A 625 -18.43 12.59 -18.70
N THR A 626 -18.12 13.23 -17.57
CA THR A 626 -17.97 12.67 -16.21
C THR A 626 -16.59 12.05 -15.92
N SER A 627 -15.69 12.87 -15.37
CA SER A 627 -14.45 12.40 -14.72
C SER A 627 -14.65 12.31 -13.21
N TRP A 628 -14.38 11.14 -12.63
CA TRP A 628 -14.37 10.95 -11.19
C TRP A 628 -12.94 10.96 -10.68
N THR A 629 -12.69 11.60 -9.54
CA THR A 629 -11.38 11.57 -8.90
C THR A 629 -11.48 11.05 -7.48
N SER A 630 -10.54 10.21 -7.08
CA SER A 630 -10.41 9.73 -5.71
C SER A 630 -9.00 9.94 -5.18
N ILE A 631 -8.89 10.12 -3.86
CA ILE A 631 -7.59 10.22 -3.18
C ILE A 631 -6.95 8.83 -3.24
N ALA A 632 -5.69 8.79 -3.68
CA ALA A 632 -4.93 7.55 -3.73
C ALA A 632 -4.12 7.39 -2.44
N THR A 633 -3.95 6.15 -1.99
CA THR A 633 -3.04 5.80 -0.91
C THR A 633 -1.69 5.42 -1.52
N PHE A 634 -0.64 6.15 -1.16
CA PHE A 634 0.73 5.82 -1.53
C PHE A 634 1.20 4.58 -0.76
N ILE A 635 1.69 3.57 -1.49
CA ILE A 635 2.28 2.37 -0.89
C ILE A 635 3.79 2.33 -1.18
N ALA A 636 4.16 2.55 -2.44
CA ALA A 636 5.54 2.63 -2.90
C ALA A 636 5.60 3.46 -4.18
N SER A 637 6.81 3.87 -4.62
CA SER A 637 6.99 4.58 -5.89
C SER A 637 6.51 3.80 -7.12
N SER A 638 6.27 2.50 -6.97
CA SER A 638 5.73 1.60 -7.98
C SER A 638 4.31 1.09 -7.70
N ILE A 639 3.69 1.44 -6.57
CA ILE A 639 2.36 0.93 -6.18
C ILE A 639 1.53 2.03 -5.49
N VAL A 640 0.31 2.24 -5.98
CA VAL A 640 -0.71 3.08 -5.34
C VAL A 640 -2.03 2.34 -5.25
N GLN A 641 -2.84 2.67 -4.24
CA GLN A 641 -4.18 2.12 -4.07
C GLN A 641 -5.26 3.18 -4.22
N CYS A 642 -6.26 2.92 -5.05
CA CYS A 642 -7.28 3.91 -5.40
C CYS A 642 -8.69 3.36 -5.21
N PRO A 643 -9.54 3.98 -4.38
CA PRO A 643 -10.94 3.58 -4.27
C PRO A 643 -11.69 3.96 -5.54
N THR A 644 -12.53 3.05 -6.04
CA THR A 644 -13.37 3.28 -7.20
C THR A 644 -14.62 4.09 -6.84
N PRO A 645 -15.14 4.93 -7.76
CA PRO A 645 -16.49 5.48 -7.60
C PRO A 645 -17.55 4.37 -7.76
N PRO A 646 -18.78 4.57 -7.27
CA PRO A 646 -19.88 3.65 -7.51
C PRO A 646 -20.32 3.73 -8.97
N PHE A 647 -19.85 2.80 -9.80
CA PHE A 647 -20.21 2.75 -11.22
C PHE A 647 -21.67 2.30 -11.40
N HIS A 648 -22.49 3.12 -12.08
CA HIS A 648 -23.89 2.78 -12.36
C HIS A 648 -24.10 2.08 -13.70
N ASP A 649 -23.24 2.38 -14.67
CA ASP A 649 -23.33 1.87 -16.03
C ASP A 649 -22.13 0.98 -16.37
N ALA A 650 -22.43 -0.16 -16.98
CA ALA A 650 -21.41 -1.03 -17.57
C ALA A 650 -20.69 -0.32 -18.73
N GLY A 651 -19.39 -0.58 -18.87
CA GLY A 651 -18.57 0.08 -19.89
C GLY A 651 -17.07 0.04 -19.59
N PHE A 652 -16.32 0.75 -20.42
CA PHE A 652 -14.87 0.86 -20.30
C PHE A 652 -14.49 2.20 -19.68
N TYR A 653 -13.57 2.17 -18.72
CA TYR A 653 -13.10 3.37 -18.04
C TYR A 653 -11.58 3.44 -18.08
N ALA A 654 -11.06 4.58 -18.53
CA ALA A 654 -9.65 4.89 -18.41
C ALA A 654 -9.34 5.31 -16.98
N VAL A 655 -8.25 4.79 -16.45
CA VAL A 655 -7.70 5.15 -15.15
C VAL A 655 -6.41 5.92 -15.39
N SER A 656 -6.21 7.00 -14.66
CA SER A 656 -4.97 7.77 -14.67
C SER A 656 -4.60 8.18 -13.26
N VAL A 657 -3.30 8.34 -13.00
CA VAL A 657 -2.77 8.74 -11.69
C VAL A 657 -2.08 10.09 -11.84
N SER A 658 -2.29 10.98 -10.88
CA SER A 658 -1.58 12.26 -10.77
C SER A 658 -0.96 12.39 -9.39
N ASN A 659 0.29 12.84 -9.33
CA ASN A 659 0.98 13.17 -8.08
C ASN A 659 0.53 14.52 -7.48
N ASN A 660 -0.22 15.34 -8.24
CA ASN A 660 -0.52 16.73 -7.86
C ASN A 660 -1.96 17.15 -8.24
N ALA A 661 -2.87 16.18 -8.41
CA ALA A 661 -4.26 16.35 -8.80
C ALA A 661 -4.54 17.07 -10.14
N GLN A 662 -3.52 17.47 -10.91
CA GLN A 662 -3.67 18.19 -12.17
C GLN A 662 -3.01 17.44 -13.33
N ASP A 663 -1.76 17.02 -13.14
CA ASP A 663 -0.93 16.41 -14.17
C ASP A 663 -1.11 14.89 -14.12
N PHE A 664 -2.13 14.38 -14.81
CA PHE A 664 -2.45 12.96 -14.86
C PHE A 664 -1.61 12.21 -15.90
N SER A 665 -1.28 10.95 -15.58
CA SER A 665 -0.65 10.00 -16.50
C SER A 665 -1.42 9.89 -17.81
N SER A 666 -0.70 9.67 -18.92
CA SER A 666 -1.33 9.49 -20.23
C SER A 666 -2.28 8.28 -20.25
N ILE A 667 -3.39 8.41 -20.98
CA ILE A 667 -4.37 7.34 -21.14
C ILE A 667 -3.77 6.24 -22.03
N SER A 668 -3.77 5.01 -21.53
CA SER A 668 -3.29 3.82 -22.26
C SER A 668 -4.28 2.66 -22.13
N SER A 669 -4.17 1.66 -23.00
CA SER A 669 -4.99 0.44 -22.91
C SER A 669 -4.70 -0.38 -21.65
N LEU A 670 -3.45 -0.32 -21.15
CA LEU A 670 -3.01 -0.99 -19.91
C LEU A 670 -3.58 -0.32 -18.66
N ALA A 671 -3.98 0.95 -18.77
CA ALA A 671 -4.59 1.73 -17.70
C ALA A 671 -6.12 1.84 -17.89
N SER A 672 -6.77 0.71 -18.14
CA SER A 672 -8.23 0.67 -18.30
C SER A 672 -8.87 -0.46 -17.51
N ILE A 673 -10.06 -0.19 -16.98
CA ILE A 673 -10.91 -1.15 -16.27
C ILE A 673 -12.21 -1.35 -17.04
N THR A 674 -12.80 -2.52 -16.89
CA THR A 674 -14.09 -2.87 -17.48
C THR A 674 -15.12 -3.08 -16.38
N ILE A 675 -16.22 -2.35 -16.47
CA ILE A 675 -17.37 -2.51 -15.60
C ILE A 675 -18.41 -3.37 -16.32
N HIS A 676 -18.82 -4.47 -15.70
CA HIS A 676 -19.84 -5.37 -16.24
C HIS A 676 -21.12 -5.30 -15.39
N ASP A 677 -22.24 -5.67 -16.01
CA ASP A 677 -23.51 -5.81 -15.29
C ASP A 677 -23.45 -6.95 -14.25
N GLU A 678 -24.33 -6.90 -13.27
CA GLU A 678 -24.45 -7.96 -12.26
C GLU A 678 -24.75 -9.33 -12.89
N ILE A 679 -23.94 -10.35 -12.59
CA ILE A 679 -24.12 -11.68 -13.16
C ILE A 679 -25.23 -12.46 -12.46
N LEU A 680 -26.07 -13.14 -13.26
CA LEU A 680 -27.17 -13.97 -12.78
C LEU A 680 -26.89 -15.45 -13.00
N LEU A 681 -26.86 -16.23 -11.93
CA LEU A 681 -26.75 -17.69 -11.98
C LEU A 681 -28.13 -18.31 -12.12
N GLU A 682 -28.33 -19.17 -13.12
CA GLU A 682 -29.63 -19.79 -13.42
C GLU A 682 -29.69 -21.28 -13.06
N ASN A 683 -28.65 -22.05 -13.38
CA ASN A 683 -28.65 -23.49 -13.11
C ASN A 683 -27.23 -24.07 -12.99
N ALA A 684 -27.11 -25.24 -12.34
CA ALA A 684 -25.89 -26.03 -12.28
C ALA A 684 -26.12 -27.40 -12.91
N SER A 685 -25.16 -27.88 -13.72
CA SER A 685 -25.24 -29.18 -14.39
C SER A 685 -25.30 -30.36 -13.42
N ILE A 686 -24.79 -30.17 -12.21
CA ILE A 686 -24.82 -31.13 -11.12
C ILE A 686 -24.96 -30.39 -9.78
N SER A 687 -25.83 -30.91 -8.91
CA SER A 687 -26.16 -30.30 -7.63
C SER A 687 -25.51 -31.00 -6.44
N SER A 688 -24.66 -32.01 -6.66
CA SER A 688 -24.04 -32.78 -5.59
C SER A 688 -22.68 -33.40 -5.98
N GLY A 689 -21.80 -33.58 -4.98
CA GLY A 689 -20.47 -34.17 -5.18
C GLY A 689 -19.83 -34.67 -3.87
N PRO A 690 -18.79 -35.51 -3.94
CA PRO A 690 -18.12 -36.03 -2.75
C PRO A 690 -17.36 -34.92 -2.00
N ALA A 691 -17.26 -35.05 -0.67
CA ALA A 691 -16.55 -34.13 0.20
C ALA A 691 -15.04 -34.00 -0.10
N THR A 692 -14.46 -34.98 -0.82
CA THR A 692 -13.09 -34.92 -1.34
C THR A 692 -12.90 -33.87 -2.43
N GLY A 693 -13.97 -33.27 -2.94
CA GLY A 693 -13.93 -32.33 -4.06
C GLY A 693 -13.63 -33.02 -5.39
N GLY A 694 -13.40 -32.21 -6.43
CA GLY A 694 -13.06 -32.65 -7.79
C GLY A 694 -14.25 -32.75 -8.74
N THR A 695 -15.48 -32.48 -8.30
CA THR A 695 -16.66 -32.52 -9.17
C THR A 695 -16.65 -31.34 -10.13
N SER A 696 -16.68 -31.61 -11.43
CA SER A 696 -16.85 -30.58 -12.46
C SER A 696 -18.32 -30.14 -12.55
N VAL A 697 -18.59 -28.87 -12.27
CA VAL A 697 -19.92 -28.25 -12.26
C VAL A 697 -19.97 -27.17 -13.34
N ASP A 698 -20.79 -27.40 -14.38
CA ASP A 698 -21.06 -26.37 -15.39
C ASP A 698 -22.25 -25.52 -14.91
N ILE A 699 -21.98 -24.24 -14.65
CA ILE A 699 -22.94 -23.25 -14.18
C ILE A 699 -23.43 -22.45 -15.39
N THR A 700 -24.73 -22.47 -15.65
CA THR A 700 -25.35 -21.66 -16.69
C THR A 700 -25.92 -20.37 -16.09
N GLY A 701 -25.79 -19.27 -16.82
CA GLY A 701 -26.25 -17.96 -16.36
C GLY A 701 -26.25 -16.90 -17.47
N LYS A 702 -26.33 -15.63 -17.05
CA LYS A 702 -26.34 -14.46 -17.94
C LYS A 702 -25.24 -13.48 -17.59
N GLN A 703 -24.85 -12.68 -18.58
CA GLN A 703 -23.90 -11.56 -18.47
C GLN A 703 -22.48 -12.00 -18.05
N PHE A 704 -22.08 -13.24 -18.33
CA PHE A 704 -20.69 -13.63 -18.09
C PHE A 704 -19.78 -12.93 -19.10
N VAL A 705 -18.75 -12.27 -18.58
CA VAL A 705 -17.72 -11.64 -19.38
C VAL A 705 -16.47 -12.52 -19.33
N ARG A 706 -15.76 -12.60 -20.46
CA ARG A 706 -14.52 -13.39 -20.55
C ARG A 706 -13.52 -12.91 -19.50
N SER A 707 -13.09 -13.83 -18.64
CA SER A 707 -12.07 -13.58 -17.63
C SER A 707 -11.23 -14.84 -17.38
N THR A 708 -9.97 -14.63 -17.00
CA THR A 708 -9.05 -15.69 -16.54
C THR A 708 -9.10 -15.90 -15.02
N ASP A 709 -9.65 -14.94 -14.28
CA ASP A 709 -9.63 -14.89 -12.82
C ASP A 709 -10.94 -15.43 -12.21
N VAL A 710 -11.67 -16.22 -12.98
CA VAL A 710 -12.96 -16.77 -12.56
C VAL A 710 -12.75 -17.65 -11.32
N THR A 711 -13.44 -17.29 -10.25
CA THR A 711 -13.40 -18.02 -8.98
C THR A 711 -14.81 -18.41 -8.59
N CYS A 712 -15.00 -19.68 -8.27
CA CYS A 712 -16.25 -20.20 -7.76
C CYS A 712 -16.14 -20.37 -6.24
N ARG A 713 -17.23 -20.13 -5.52
CA ARG A 713 -17.28 -20.31 -4.07
C ARG A 713 -18.42 -21.25 -3.73
N PHE A 714 -18.08 -22.35 -3.06
CA PHE A 714 -19.00 -23.35 -2.55
C PHE A 714 -19.10 -23.17 -1.03
N GLY A 715 -20.13 -22.46 -0.57
CA GLY A 715 -20.25 -22.03 0.83
C GLY A 715 -19.11 -21.10 1.23
N GLN A 716 -18.16 -21.60 2.02
CA GLN A 716 -16.97 -20.84 2.43
C GLN A 716 -15.72 -21.18 1.62
N SER A 717 -15.72 -22.30 0.90
CA SER A 717 -14.54 -22.77 0.17
C SER A 717 -14.50 -22.18 -1.23
N ARG A 718 -13.36 -21.56 -1.58
CA ARG A 718 -13.11 -21.01 -2.92
C ARG A 718 -12.40 -22.04 -3.79
N ALA A 719 -12.82 -22.15 -5.04
CA ALA A 719 -12.25 -23.00 -6.07
C ALA A 719 -12.07 -22.25 -7.38
N ARG A 720 -11.18 -22.78 -8.21
CA ARG A 720 -10.94 -22.25 -9.55
C ARG A 720 -12.17 -22.47 -10.43
N GLY A 721 -12.55 -21.44 -11.16
CA GLY A 721 -13.52 -21.49 -12.24
C GLY A 721 -12.85 -21.27 -13.60
N TYR A 722 -13.55 -21.65 -14.65
CA TYR A 722 -13.13 -21.48 -16.04
C TYR A 722 -14.27 -20.85 -16.82
N PHE A 723 -13.99 -19.74 -17.49
CA PHE A 723 -14.91 -19.15 -18.45
C PHE A 723 -15.00 -20.05 -19.69
N ILE A 724 -16.20 -20.54 -20.00
CA ILE A 724 -16.46 -21.36 -21.20
C ILE A 724 -17.13 -20.51 -22.29
N SER A 725 -18.19 -19.79 -21.92
CA SER A 725 -18.93 -18.86 -22.78
C SER A 725 -19.56 -17.75 -21.93
N ASP A 726 -20.18 -16.78 -22.61
CA ASP A 726 -21.00 -15.71 -22.01
C ASP A 726 -22.20 -16.20 -21.16
N SER A 727 -22.44 -17.51 -21.18
CA SER A 727 -23.57 -18.20 -20.58
C SER A 727 -23.17 -19.42 -19.75
N VAL A 728 -21.88 -19.82 -19.76
CA VAL A 728 -21.39 -21.02 -19.05
C VAL A 728 -20.05 -20.76 -18.36
N ILE A 729 -19.99 -21.11 -17.06
CA ILE A 729 -18.77 -21.16 -16.26
C ILE A 729 -18.60 -22.57 -15.70
N ARG A 730 -17.41 -23.16 -15.86
CA ARG A 730 -17.08 -24.46 -15.29
C ARG A 730 -16.33 -24.28 -13.97
N CYS A 731 -16.87 -24.80 -12.89
CA CYS A 731 -16.24 -24.81 -11.58
C CYS A 731 -15.82 -26.24 -11.21
N ILE A 732 -14.74 -26.39 -10.44
CA ILE A 732 -14.39 -27.67 -9.83
C ILE A 732 -14.68 -27.56 -8.34
N SER A 733 -15.49 -28.44 -7.77
CA SER A 733 -15.81 -28.39 -6.34
C SER A 733 -14.53 -28.57 -5.50
N PRO A 734 -14.25 -27.68 -4.53
CA PRO A 734 -13.13 -27.88 -3.61
C PRO A 734 -13.43 -29.03 -2.64
N ALA A 735 -12.38 -29.59 -2.02
CA ALA A 735 -12.63 -30.47 -0.88
C ALA A 735 -13.18 -29.67 0.30
N TRP A 736 -14.01 -30.31 1.13
CA TRP A 736 -14.72 -29.69 2.23
C TRP A 736 -14.33 -30.36 3.56
N SER A 737 -13.90 -29.55 4.54
CA SER A 737 -13.62 -29.96 5.93
C SER A 737 -14.53 -29.17 6.87
N PRO A 738 -15.33 -29.80 7.75
CA PRO A 738 -15.01 -30.99 8.53
C PRO A 738 -15.46 -32.32 7.90
N VAL A 739 -14.77 -33.40 8.27
CA VAL A 739 -15.05 -34.77 7.80
C VAL A 739 -16.52 -35.11 8.03
N ILE A 740 -17.26 -35.29 6.94
CA ILE A 740 -18.63 -35.78 6.99
C ILE A 740 -18.60 -37.24 7.47
N VAL A 741 -19.02 -37.48 8.71
CA VAL A 741 -19.19 -38.83 9.28
C VAL A 741 -20.62 -39.39 9.12
N THR A 742 -21.58 -38.56 8.69
CA THR A 742 -23.02 -38.91 8.56
C THR A 742 -23.58 -38.54 7.17
N GLU A 743 -24.70 -39.15 6.75
CA GLU A 743 -25.26 -39.04 5.38
C GLU A 743 -25.53 -37.59 4.91
N GLY A 744 -24.59 -37.00 4.14
CA GLY A 744 -24.72 -35.69 3.48
C GLY A 744 -24.64 -34.48 4.43
N ILE A 745 -24.27 -33.31 3.89
CA ILE A 745 -24.43 -32.02 4.59
C ILE A 745 -25.66 -31.31 4.03
N SER A 746 -26.15 -30.31 4.76
CA SER A 746 -27.02 -29.28 4.21
C SER A 746 -26.41 -28.66 2.94
N PRO A 747 -27.21 -28.38 1.90
CA PRO A 747 -26.69 -27.74 0.69
C PRO A 747 -25.99 -26.41 0.98
N VAL A 748 -24.87 -26.17 0.30
CA VAL A 748 -24.10 -24.93 0.35
C VAL A 748 -24.36 -24.07 -0.89
N PRO A 749 -24.33 -22.73 -0.78
CA PRO A 749 -24.51 -21.87 -1.93
C PRO A 749 -23.28 -21.90 -2.85
N ILE A 750 -23.48 -22.00 -4.16
CA ILE A 750 -22.47 -21.71 -5.18
C ILE A 750 -22.62 -20.26 -5.62
N ARG A 751 -21.52 -19.51 -5.59
CA ARG A 751 -21.40 -18.17 -6.16
C ARG A 751 -20.21 -18.09 -7.10
N VAL A 752 -20.23 -17.14 -8.02
CA VAL A 752 -19.15 -16.95 -8.99
C VAL A 752 -18.65 -15.52 -8.95
N ALA A 753 -17.34 -15.33 -8.98
CA ALA A 753 -16.67 -14.05 -9.16
C ALA A 753 -15.88 -14.08 -10.46
N LEU A 754 -16.01 -13.07 -11.31
CA LEU A 754 -15.25 -12.98 -12.56
C LEU A 754 -13.85 -12.39 -12.37
N ASN A 755 -13.58 -11.75 -11.23
CA ASN A 755 -12.31 -11.10 -10.91
C ASN A 755 -11.63 -11.71 -9.67
N GLY A 756 -12.11 -12.89 -9.23
CA GLY A 756 -11.61 -13.57 -8.03
C GLY A 756 -12.07 -13.00 -6.69
N LEU A 757 -12.72 -11.84 -6.67
CA LEU A 757 -13.03 -11.07 -5.46
C LEU A 757 -14.54 -10.88 -5.27
N ASP A 758 -15.22 -10.35 -6.29
CA ASP A 758 -16.62 -9.92 -6.22
C ASP A 758 -17.57 -11.04 -6.65
N PHE A 759 -18.14 -11.73 -5.67
CA PHE A 759 -19.06 -12.84 -5.91
C PHE A 759 -20.47 -12.36 -6.25
N SER A 760 -21.10 -13.09 -7.18
CA SER A 760 -22.51 -12.92 -7.56
C SER A 760 -23.44 -12.81 -6.34
N SER A 761 -24.43 -11.92 -6.43
CA SER A 761 -25.50 -11.83 -5.42
C SER A 761 -26.41 -13.08 -5.47
N SER A 762 -26.69 -13.54 -6.69
CA SER A 762 -27.38 -14.79 -6.99
C SER A 762 -26.51 -16.00 -6.61
N SER A 763 -27.16 -17.08 -6.16
CA SER A 763 -26.49 -18.31 -5.75
C SER A 763 -27.27 -19.56 -6.14
N LEU A 764 -26.55 -20.62 -6.49
CA LEU A 764 -27.11 -21.96 -6.72
C LEU A 764 -26.87 -22.86 -5.49
N SER A 765 -27.48 -24.03 -5.44
CA SER A 765 -27.37 -24.94 -4.29
C SER A 765 -26.55 -26.18 -4.66
N PHE A 766 -25.57 -26.54 -3.82
CA PHE A 766 -24.71 -27.72 -4.01
C PHE A 766 -24.58 -28.54 -2.73
N GLN A 767 -24.80 -29.84 -2.82
CA GLN A 767 -24.77 -30.74 -1.68
C GLN A 767 -23.52 -31.61 -1.68
N TYR A 768 -22.69 -31.46 -0.65
CA TYR A 768 -21.57 -32.36 -0.41
C TYR A 768 -22.03 -33.63 0.31
N TYR A 769 -21.49 -34.78 -0.11
CA TYR A 769 -21.75 -36.09 0.52
C TYR A 769 -20.46 -36.83 0.90
N ALA A 770 -20.56 -37.73 1.88
CA ALA A 770 -19.43 -38.54 2.34
C ALA A 770 -18.93 -39.46 1.19
N PRO A 771 -17.61 -39.57 0.96
CA PRO A 771 -17.08 -40.42 -0.11
C PRO A 771 -17.58 -41.87 0.01
N PRO A 772 -18.19 -42.44 -1.05
CA PRO A 772 -18.69 -43.81 -1.02
C PRO A 772 -17.55 -44.81 -0.78
N VAL A 773 -17.75 -45.72 0.17
CA VAL A 773 -16.82 -46.82 0.46
C VAL A 773 -17.51 -48.11 0.09
N VAL A 774 -16.91 -48.88 -0.83
CA VAL A 774 -17.36 -50.23 -1.12
C VAL A 774 -16.37 -51.19 -0.47
N ASP A 775 -16.87 -52.09 0.38
CA ASP A 775 -16.07 -53.04 1.16
C ASP A 775 -16.07 -54.43 0.51
N ALA A 776 -17.22 -54.85 -0.03
CA ALA A 776 -17.38 -56.19 -0.59
C ALA A 776 -18.38 -56.21 -1.76
N ILE A 777 -18.18 -57.17 -2.65
CA ILE A 777 -19.11 -57.48 -3.74
C ILE A 777 -19.65 -58.90 -3.57
N SER A 778 -20.90 -59.13 -3.94
CA SER A 778 -21.51 -60.45 -4.02
C SER A 778 -22.39 -60.56 -5.25
N PRO A 779 -22.22 -61.62 -6.08
CA PRO A 779 -21.11 -62.58 -6.08
C PRO A 779 -19.75 -61.96 -6.47
N VAL A 780 -18.65 -62.58 -6.01
CA VAL A 780 -17.26 -62.18 -6.36
C VAL A 780 -16.77 -62.83 -7.67
N ASN A 781 -17.34 -63.98 -8.02
CA ASN A 781 -17.03 -64.75 -9.22
C ASN A 781 -18.31 -64.93 -10.06
N VAL A 782 -18.27 -64.60 -11.35
CA VAL A 782 -19.44 -64.71 -12.24
C VAL A 782 -19.06 -65.34 -13.58
N PRO A 783 -19.86 -66.27 -14.12
CA PRO A 783 -19.59 -66.86 -15.43
C PRO A 783 -19.84 -65.87 -16.58
N VAL A 784 -19.06 -65.99 -17.67
CA VAL A 784 -19.32 -65.30 -18.95
C VAL A 784 -20.71 -65.66 -19.51
N ASN A 785 -21.30 -64.76 -20.28
CA ASN A 785 -22.59 -64.92 -20.97
C ASN A 785 -23.77 -65.30 -20.04
N THR A 786 -23.81 -64.73 -18.84
CA THR A 786 -24.91 -64.93 -17.90
C THR A 786 -25.53 -63.62 -17.44
N SER A 787 -26.78 -63.69 -17.00
CA SER A 787 -27.48 -62.56 -16.39
C SER A 787 -27.26 -62.59 -14.88
N VAL A 788 -26.60 -61.57 -14.35
CA VAL A 788 -26.29 -61.43 -12.92
C VAL A 788 -26.80 -60.10 -12.38
N SER A 789 -27.06 -60.03 -11.08
CA SER A 789 -27.27 -58.77 -10.37
C SER A 789 -26.28 -58.71 -9.22
N LEU A 790 -25.50 -57.62 -9.17
CA LEU A 790 -24.41 -57.47 -8.22
C LEU A 790 -24.88 -56.67 -7.01
N ALA A 791 -24.54 -57.18 -5.83
CA ALA A 791 -24.70 -56.52 -4.55
C ALA A 791 -23.37 -55.97 -4.08
N LEU A 792 -23.29 -54.65 -3.90
CA LEU A 792 -22.12 -53.94 -3.41
C LEU A 792 -22.39 -53.49 -1.97
N ASN A 793 -21.70 -54.07 -1.01
CA ASN A 793 -21.83 -53.73 0.41
C ASN A 793 -20.75 -52.74 0.82
N GLY A 794 -21.10 -51.80 1.69
CA GLY A 794 -20.16 -50.82 2.20
C GLY A 794 -20.82 -49.72 3.03
N LYS A 795 -20.27 -48.51 2.96
CA LYS A 795 -20.72 -47.33 3.72
C LYS A 795 -20.94 -46.13 2.80
N TYR A 796 -21.86 -45.27 3.19
CA TYR A 796 -22.19 -44.01 2.49
C TYR A 796 -22.71 -44.23 1.06
N LEU A 797 -23.46 -45.30 0.82
CA LEU A 797 -23.96 -45.70 -0.48
C LEU A 797 -25.39 -45.19 -0.73
N VAL A 798 -25.59 -43.87 -0.63
CA VAL A 798 -26.89 -43.19 -0.79
C VAL A 798 -26.94 -42.47 -2.14
N SER A 799 -28.14 -42.36 -2.74
CA SER A 799 -28.32 -41.68 -4.03
C SER A 799 -28.41 -40.16 -3.87
N PHE A 800 -27.65 -39.40 -4.66
CA PHE A 800 -27.63 -37.94 -4.72
C PHE A 800 -27.91 -37.42 -6.15
N GLY A 801 -28.79 -38.09 -6.88
CA GLY A 801 -29.08 -37.79 -8.30
C GLY A 801 -29.12 -39.02 -9.20
N GLY A 802 -29.01 -40.22 -8.61
CA GLY A 802 -29.05 -41.50 -9.30
C GLY A 802 -27.77 -42.29 -9.07
N ILE A 803 -27.90 -43.61 -8.96
CA ILE A 803 -26.76 -44.52 -8.76
C ILE A 803 -26.42 -45.19 -10.08
N VAL A 804 -25.14 -45.14 -10.45
CA VAL A 804 -24.59 -45.81 -11.63
C VAL A 804 -23.45 -46.72 -11.19
N CYS A 805 -23.57 -48.02 -11.44
CA CYS A 805 -22.49 -48.98 -11.30
C CYS A 805 -21.73 -49.07 -12.62
N ARG A 806 -20.41 -48.90 -12.55
CA ARG A 806 -19.49 -49.12 -13.67
C ARG A 806 -18.77 -50.45 -13.46
N ILE A 807 -18.91 -51.35 -14.42
CA ILE A 807 -18.29 -52.68 -14.44
C ILE A 807 -17.42 -52.76 -15.70
N GLY A 808 -16.13 -52.46 -15.56
CA GLY A 808 -15.23 -52.25 -16.69
C GLY A 808 -15.69 -51.06 -17.55
N THR A 809 -16.16 -51.34 -18.76
CA THR A 809 -16.73 -50.37 -19.71
C THR A 809 -18.26 -50.29 -19.64
N LEU A 810 -18.92 -51.25 -19.00
CA LEU A 810 -20.38 -51.30 -18.92
C LEU A 810 -20.89 -50.39 -17.80
N LEU A 811 -21.89 -49.56 -18.11
CA LEU A 811 -22.59 -48.72 -17.15
C LEU A 811 -24.02 -49.24 -16.95
N VAL A 812 -24.39 -49.53 -15.70
CA VAL A 812 -25.76 -49.93 -15.34
C VAL A 812 -26.26 -49.09 -14.18
N THR A 813 -27.56 -48.84 -14.14
CA THR A 813 -28.17 -48.15 -13.00
C THR A 813 -28.24 -49.07 -11.78
N GLY A 814 -28.26 -48.49 -10.58
CA GLY A 814 -28.37 -49.22 -9.33
C GLY A 814 -29.38 -48.59 -8.37
N THR A 815 -29.70 -49.31 -7.30
CA THR A 815 -30.57 -48.83 -6.22
C THR A 815 -29.89 -49.01 -4.87
N ALA A 816 -29.96 -47.98 -4.04
CA ALA A 816 -29.51 -48.07 -2.65
C ALA A 816 -30.50 -48.93 -1.85
N LYS A 817 -29.97 -49.80 -1.00
CA LYS A 817 -30.69 -50.68 -0.08
C LYS A 817 -30.07 -50.56 1.32
N ASN A 818 -30.78 -51.10 2.31
CA ASN A 818 -30.30 -51.19 3.71
C ASN A 818 -29.83 -49.85 4.32
N GLY A 819 -30.51 -48.75 3.97
CA GLY A 819 -30.19 -47.40 4.47
C GLY A 819 -28.75 -46.99 4.16
N GLY A 820 -28.35 -47.03 2.89
CA GLY A 820 -27.04 -46.56 2.45
C GLY A 820 -25.86 -47.51 2.72
N ARG A 821 -26.14 -48.78 3.06
CA ARG A 821 -25.09 -49.81 3.29
C ARG A 821 -24.90 -50.80 2.15
N MET A 822 -25.78 -50.75 1.15
CA MET A 822 -25.77 -51.70 0.04
C MET A 822 -26.26 -51.01 -1.22
N ILE A 823 -25.62 -51.30 -2.35
CA ILE A 823 -26.13 -50.97 -3.69
C ILE A 823 -26.44 -52.27 -4.42
N GLN A 824 -27.67 -52.37 -4.90
CA GLN A 824 -28.07 -53.40 -5.84
C GLN A 824 -27.94 -52.83 -7.25
N CYS A 825 -26.94 -53.28 -8.01
CA CYS A 825 -26.82 -52.95 -9.42
C CYS A 825 -27.90 -53.70 -10.20
N ASN A 826 -28.54 -53.04 -11.16
CA ASN A 826 -29.55 -53.65 -12.01
C ASN A 826 -28.96 -54.83 -12.79
N ARG A 827 -29.84 -55.75 -13.23
CA ARG A 827 -29.43 -56.95 -13.94
C ARG A 827 -28.57 -56.58 -15.16
N LEU A 828 -27.40 -57.22 -15.25
CA LEU A 828 -26.44 -57.04 -16.33
C LEU A 828 -26.15 -58.39 -16.97
N HIS A 829 -25.77 -58.35 -18.25
CA HIS A 829 -25.34 -59.53 -18.99
C HIS A 829 -23.81 -59.52 -19.11
N THR A 830 -23.14 -60.59 -18.69
CA THR A 830 -21.66 -60.69 -18.69
C THR A 830 -21.12 -61.07 -20.07
N SER A 831 -21.39 -60.26 -21.09
CA SER A 831 -20.83 -60.43 -22.44
C SER A 831 -19.38 -59.93 -22.59
N MET A 832 -18.61 -60.01 -21.50
CA MET A 832 -17.23 -59.52 -21.42
C MET A 832 -16.26 -60.70 -21.35
N ASP A 833 -15.01 -60.48 -21.77
CA ASP A 833 -13.97 -61.51 -21.75
C ASP A 833 -13.70 -62.00 -20.32
N SER A 834 -13.27 -63.26 -20.19
CA SER A 834 -12.87 -63.80 -18.89
C SER A 834 -11.68 -63.03 -18.32
N GLY A 835 -11.76 -62.63 -17.06
CA GLY A 835 -10.70 -61.88 -16.37
C GLY A 835 -11.20 -61.07 -15.19
N PHE A 836 -10.29 -60.31 -14.57
CA PHE A 836 -10.64 -59.37 -13.52
C PHE A 836 -11.18 -58.08 -14.12
N VAL A 837 -12.36 -57.68 -13.66
CA VAL A 837 -13.06 -56.49 -14.11
C VAL A 837 -13.23 -55.55 -12.92
N GLU A 838 -12.71 -54.33 -13.06
CA GLU A 838 -12.81 -53.30 -12.03
C GLU A 838 -14.24 -52.78 -11.92
N ILE A 839 -14.70 -52.58 -10.69
CA ILE A 839 -16.00 -52.03 -10.37
C ILE A 839 -15.86 -50.72 -9.61
N SER A 840 -16.61 -49.73 -10.06
CA SER A 840 -16.76 -48.45 -9.37
C SER A 840 -18.22 -48.00 -9.38
N VAL A 841 -18.58 -47.12 -8.44
CA VAL A 841 -19.94 -46.64 -8.25
C VAL A 841 -19.96 -45.13 -8.30
N SER A 842 -20.97 -44.57 -8.95
CA SER A 842 -21.31 -43.15 -8.86
C SER A 842 -22.64 -42.98 -8.14
N LEU A 843 -22.69 -42.01 -7.23
CA LEU A 843 -23.91 -41.65 -6.48
C LEU A 843 -24.64 -40.43 -7.06
N ASN A 844 -24.04 -39.76 -8.04
CA ASN A 844 -24.53 -38.52 -8.63
C ASN A 844 -24.73 -38.64 -10.14
N GLY A 845 -25.32 -39.76 -10.56
CA GLY A 845 -25.76 -39.98 -11.95
C GLY A 845 -24.65 -40.32 -12.93
N GLY A 846 -23.51 -40.85 -12.47
CA GLY A 846 -22.40 -41.26 -13.33
C GLY A 846 -21.36 -40.17 -13.60
N ARG A 847 -21.31 -39.12 -12.78
CA ARG A 847 -20.32 -38.03 -12.89
C ARG A 847 -19.05 -38.35 -12.11
N ASP A 848 -19.19 -38.59 -10.81
CA ASP A 848 -18.09 -38.94 -9.92
C ASP A 848 -18.16 -40.41 -9.55
N PHE A 849 -17.09 -41.16 -9.81
CA PHE A 849 -16.99 -42.58 -9.47
C PHE A 849 -16.06 -42.79 -8.27
N THR A 850 -16.38 -43.79 -7.44
CA THR A 850 -15.54 -44.27 -6.34
C THR A 850 -14.12 -44.57 -6.80
N ARG A 851 -13.12 -44.22 -5.98
CA ARG A 851 -11.70 -44.59 -6.20
C ARG A 851 -11.32 -45.95 -5.61
N THR A 852 -12.19 -46.57 -4.82
CA THR A 852 -11.99 -47.92 -4.26
C THR A 852 -11.99 -48.94 -5.40
N ARG A 853 -10.91 -49.70 -5.53
CA ARG A 853 -10.78 -50.74 -6.56
C ARG A 853 -11.28 -52.08 -6.01
N ILE A 854 -12.49 -52.46 -6.37
CA ILE A 854 -13.00 -53.83 -6.17
C ILE A 854 -13.04 -54.52 -7.53
N ASN A 855 -12.55 -55.75 -7.56
CA ASN A 855 -12.53 -56.55 -8.78
C ASN A 855 -13.59 -57.64 -8.72
N LEU A 856 -14.31 -57.81 -9.83
CA LEU A 856 -15.16 -58.96 -10.13
C LEU A 856 -14.36 -59.90 -11.03
N LEU A 857 -14.32 -61.19 -10.68
CA LEU A 857 -13.72 -62.19 -11.56
C LEU A 857 -14.80 -62.77 -12.47
N VAL A 858 -14.68 -62.48 -13.77
CA VAL A 858 -15.49 -63.09 -14.81
C VAL A 858 -14.77 -64.34 -15.32
N HIS A 859 -15.43 -65.50 -15.29
CA HIS A 859 -14.78 -66.78 -15.59
C HIS A 859 -15.60 -67.66 -16.56
N GLU A 860 -14.98 -68.71 -17.09
CA GLU A 860 -15.69 -69.70 -17.90
C GLU A 860 -16.67 -70.55 -17.07
N PRO A 861 -17.84 -70.97 -17.58
CA PRO A 861 -18.82 -71.73 -16.81
C PRO A 861 -18.24 -73.03 -16.23
N VAL A 862 -18.50 -73.27 -14.94
CA VAL A 862 -18.08 -74.52 -14.27
C VAL A 862 -18.90 -75.69 -14.80
N ALA A 863 -18.22 -76.68 -15.37
CA ALA A 863 -18.83 -77.92 -15.83
C ALA A 863 -18.13 -79.14 -15.23
N LEU A 864 -18.89 -80.01 -14.56
CA LEU A 864 -18.45 -81.31 -14.08
C LEU A 864 -18.50 -82.31 -15.24
N ARG A 865 -17.38 -82.97 -15.53
CA ARG A 865 -17.27 -84.01 -16.56
C ARG A 865 -17.46 -85.41 -15.98
N GLY A 866 -17.02 -85.63 -14.74
CA GLY A 866 -17.13 -86.94 -14.09
C GLY A 866 -16.46 -86.97 -12.72
N LEU A 867 -16.63 -88.10 -12.04
CA LEU A 867 -15.95 -88.41 -10.78
C LEU A 867 -14.95 -89.54 -11.03
N ASP A 868 -13.79 -89.50 -10.37
CA ASP A 868 -12.86 -90.63 -10.39
C ASP A 868 -13.52 -91.88 -9.78
N THR A 869 -14.33 -91.69 -8.72
CA THR A 869 -15.22 -92.74 -8.19
C THR A 869 -16.59 -92.15 -7.81
N PRO A 870 -17.72 -92.73 -8.26
CA PRO A 870 -19.06 -92.31 -7.84
C PRO A 870 -19.48 -92.91 -6.48
N TYR A 871 -18.68 -93.82 -5.92
CA TYR A 871 -18.92 -94.47 -4.63
C TYR A 871 -17.78 -94.13 -3.67
N VAL A 872 -18.11 -93.73 -2.43
CA VAL A 872 -17.12 -93.36 -1.41
C VAL A 872 -17.52 -93.85 -0.02
N ALA A 873 -16.56 -94.43 0.71
CA ALA A 873 -16.77 -94.87 2.09
C ALA A 873 -16.76 -93.66 3.05
N LYS A 874 -17.65 -93.64 4.03
CA LYS A 874 -17.72 -92.58 5.05
C LYS A 874 -16.55 -92.72 6.04
N ASN A 875 -15.55 -91.85 5.92
CA ASN A 875 -14.43 -91.70 6.84
C ASN A 875 -14.11 -90.20 7.02
N VAL A 876 -13.46 -89.83 8.13
CA VAL A 876 -13.05 -88.44 8.45
C VAL A 876 -12.14 -87.84 7.37
N ASN A 877 -11.37 -88.69 6.66
CA ASN A 877 -10.44 -88.28 5.61
C ASN A 877 -10.90 -88.62 4.19
N SER A 878 -12.14 -89.09 4.01
CA SER A 878 -12.63 -89.44 2.68
C SER A 878 -12.88 -88.18 1.85
N SER A 879 -12.32 -88.16 0.64
CA SER A 879 -12.55 -87.12 -0.35
C SER A 879 -12.80 -87.72 -1.73
N ILE A 880 -13.48 -86.98 -2.58
CA ILE A 880 -13.85 -87.39 -3.93
C ILE A 880 -13.14 -86.49 -4.91
N THR A 881 -12.42 -87.08 -5.85
CA THR A 881 -11.83 -86.32 -6.96
C THR A 881 -12.89 -86.07 -8.04
N VAL A 882 -13.12 -84.79 -8.31
CA VAL A 882 -14.03 -84.30 -9.35
C VAL A 882 -13.20 -83.83 -10.54
N ARG A 883 -13.51 -84.37 -11.72
CA ARG A 883 -12.95 -83.91 -12.99
C ARG A 883 -13.95 -83.02 -13.70
N GLY A 884 -13.48 -81.92 -14.26
CA GLY A 884 -14.32 -80.93 -14.91
C GLY A 884 -13.51 -79.86 -15.62
N GLN A 885 -14.07 -78.66 -15.68
CA GLN A 885 -13.46 -77.48 -16.25
C GLN A 885 -13.96 -76.23 -15.50
N GLY A 886 -13.16 -75.16 -15.51
CA GLY A 886 -13.51 -73.88 -14.91
C GLY A 886 -13.39 -73.84 -13.39
N PHE A 887 -12.64 -74.77 -12.78
CA PHE A 887 -12.39 -74.73 -11.34
C PHE A 887 -11.42 -73.61 -10.96
N LEU A 888 -11.77 -72.82 -9.96
CA LEU A 888 -10.93 -71.71 -9.48
C LEU A 888 -10.40 -72.00 -8.08
N LYS A 889 -9.10 -71.78 -7.89
CA LYS A 889 -8.48 -71.91 -6.57
C LYS A 889 -8.83 -70.69 -5.72
N GLY A 890 -9.37 -70.92 -4.53
CA GLY A 890 -9.67 -69.87 -3.55
C GLY A 890 -10.63 -70.36 -2.47
N ASP A 891 -10.74 -69.60 -1.38
CA ASP A 891 -11.57 -69.94 -0.22
C ASP A 891 -13.08 -69.94 -0.55
N GLY A 892 -13.45 -69.33 -1.67
CA GLY A 892 -14.81 -69.30 -2.22
C GLY A 892 -15.30 -70.60 -2.86
N THR A 893 -14.39 -71.55 -3.13
CA THR A 893 -14.71 -72.75 -3.89
C THR A 893 -15.19 -73.88 -2.98
N MET A 894 -16.47 -74.20 -3.07
CA MET A 894 -17.16 -75.14 -2.21
C MET A 894 -17.74 -76.31 -3.02
N CYS A 895 -17.59 -77.51 -2.49
CA CYS A 895 -18.35 -78.67 -2.89
C CYS A 895 -19.67 -78.69 -2.13
N VAL A 896 -20.76 -78.84 -2.87
CA VAL A 896 -22.12 -78.77 -2.35
C VAL A 896 -22.79 -80.13 -2.56
N TYR A 897 -22.97 -80.87 -1.47
CA TYR A 897 -23.62 -82.18 -1.42
C TYR A 897 -25.08 -82.01 -0.98
N GLY A 898 -25.98 -81.78 -1.93
CA GLY A 898 -27.36 -81.36 -1.65
C GLY A 898 -27.37 -80.02 -0.88
N GLU A 899 -27.63 -80.06 0.42
CA GLU A 899 -27.62 -78.88 1.32
C GLU A 899 -26.33 -78.76 2.16
N LYS A 900 -25.42 -79.74 2.07
CA LYS A 900 -24.20 -79.78 2.88
C LYS A 900 -23.02 -79.18 2.11
N LEU A 901 -22.24 -78.34 2.79
CA LEU A 901 -21.14 -77.58 2.19
C LEU A 901 -19.80 -78.03 2.76
N THR A 902 -18.80 -78.17 1.90
CA THR A 902 -17.40 -78.40 2.27
C THR A 902 -16.46 -77.64 1.35
N THR A 903 -15.36 -77.13 1.88
CA THR A 903 -14.33 -76.46 1.07
C THR A 903 -13.68 -77.44 0.11
N ALA A 904 -13.62 -77.08 -1.17
CA ALA A 904 -12.95 -77.88 -2.18
C ALA A 904 -11.44 -77.63 -2.11
N SER A 905 -10.62 -78.66 -2.29
CA SER A 905 -9.19 -78.48 -2.56
C SER A 905 -8.95 -78.54 -4.06
N VAL A 906 -8.77 -77.37 -4.68
CA VAL A 906 -8.58 -77.26 -6.13
C VAL A 906 -7.13 -77.57 -6.49
N ILE A 907 -6.94 -78.60 -7.30
CA ILE A 907 -5.63 -79.06 -7.78
C ILE A 907 -5.26 -78.32 -9.07
N SER A 908 -6.20 -78.23 -10.01
CA SER A 908 -6.06 -77.51 -11.27
C SER A 908 -7.42 -76.95 -11.72
N SER A 909 -7.45 -76.23 -12.85
CA SER A 909 -8.70 -75.78 -13.48
C SER A 909 -9.62 -76.91 -13.93
N GLU A 910 -9.13 -78.16 -13.92
CA GLU A 910 -9.83 -79.36 -14.37
C GLU A 910 -10.04 -80.39 -13.27
N ILE A 911 -9.33 -80.29 -12.15
CA ILE A 911 -9.36 -81.28 -11.07
C ILE A 911 -9.47 -80.59 -9.71
N LEU A 912 -10.47 -80.99 -8.93
CA LEU A 912 -10.58 -80.62 -7.52
C LEU A 912 -10.94 -81.85 -6.68
N THR A 913 -10.63 -81.81 -5.38
CA THR A 913 -11.08 -82.83 -4.43
C THR A 913 -12.10 -82.23 -3.47
N CYS A 914 -13.19 -82.95 -3.27
CA CYS A 914 -14.27 -82.61 -2.37
C CYS A 914 -14.22 -83.52 -1.13
N PRO A 915 -13.81 -83.02 0.04
CA PRO A 915 -13.93 -83.77 1.29
C PRO A 915 -15.41 -84.04 1.62
N LEU A 916 -15.71 -85.18 2.24
CA LEU A 916 -17.06 -85.46 2.72
C LEU A 916 -17.38 -84.60 3.96
N PRO A 917 -18.56 -83.94 4.02
CA PRO A 917 -18.97 -83.22 5.22
C PRO A 917 -19.16 -84.19 6.39
N SER A 918 -18.71 -83.83 7.59
CA SER A 918 -18.83 -84.66 8.80
C SER A 918 -20.28 -85.07 9.12
N THR A 919 -21.25 -84.27 8.67
CA THR A 919 -22.70 -84.51 8.87
C THR A 919 -23.34 -85.40 7.81
N ILE A 920 -22.59 -85.91 6.82
CA ILE A 920 -23.15 -86.72 5.73
C ILE A 920 -23.60 -88.10 6.23
N GLN A 921 -24.71 -88.63 5.70
CA GLN A 921 -25.24 -89.95 6.07
C GLN A 921 -24.82 -90.99 5.04
N SER A 922 -24.52 -92.21 5.49
CA SER A 922 -24.27 -93.36 4.63
C SER A 922 -25.57 -93.96 4.09
N GLY A 923 -25.47 -94.77 3.03
CA GLY A 923 -26.59 -95.44 2.37
C GLY A 923 -27.42 -94.56 1.42
N ARG A 924 -26.92 -93.36 1.04
CA ARG A 924 -27.66 -92.38 0.25
C ARG A 924 -26.85 -91.84 -0.94
N ASN A 925 -27.57 -91.45 -2.00
CA ASN A 925 -27.05 -90.68 -3.12
C ASN A 925 -27.19 -89.17 -2.85
N TYR A 926 -26.11 -88.42 -3.03
CA TYR A 926 -26.07 -86.97 -2.91
C TYR A 926 -25.78 -86.35 -4.28
N GLU A 927 -26.57 -85.36 -4.68
CA GLU A 927 -26.23 -84.49 -5.80
C GLU A 927 -25.04 -83.61 -5.40
N LEU A 928 -23.95 -83.70 -6.16
CA LEU A 928 -22.75 -82.90 -5.99
C LEU A 928 -22.70 -81.79 -7.04
N ARG A 929 -22.62 -80.55 -6.57
CA ARG A 929 -22.39 -79.34 -7.37
C ARG A 929 -21.19 -78.58 -6.83
N ILE A 930 -20.62 -77.72 -7.67
CA ILE A 930 -19.50 -76.86 -7.30
C ILE A 930 -19.97 -75.41 -7.25
N SER A 931 -19.62 -74.71 -6.18
CA SER A 931 -19.83 -73.28 -6.05
C SER A 931 -18.50 -72.55 -6.03
N LEU A 932 -18.42 -71.41 -6.71
CA LEU A 932 -17.27 -70.50 -6.63
C LEU A 932 -17.56 -69.28 -5.74
N ASN A 933 -18.71 -69.25 -5.06
CA ASN A 933 -19.17 -68.13 -4.23
C ASN A 933 -19.70 -68.62 -2.87
N ASN A 934 -18.93 -69.42 -2.14
CA ASN A 934 -19.30 -69.91 -0.80
C ASN A 934 -20.67 -70.63 -0.72
N GLY A 935 -21.04 -71.37 -1.77
CA GLY A 935 -22.28 -72.14 -1.82
C GLY A 935 -23.51 -71.39 -2.31
N THR A 936 -23.41 -70.09 -2.58
CA THR A 936 -24.56 -69.26 -3.01
C THR A 936 -24.93 -69.44 -4.49
N HIS A 937 -23.96 -69.78 -5.33
CA HIS A 937 -24.14 -69.99 -6.77
C HIS A 937 -23.61 -71.37 -7.14
N LEU A 938 -24.46 -72.22 -7.70
CA LEU A 938 -24.10 -73.60 -8.02
C LEU A 938 -23.81 -73.76 -9.51
N SER A 939 -22.91 -74.67 -9.85
CA SER A 939 -22.67 -75.12 -11.22
C SER A 939 -23.98 -75.60 -11.86
N ASN A 940 -24.14 -75.33 -13.16
CA ASN A 940 -25.29 -75.81 -13.93
C ASN A 940 -25.26 -77.33 -14.10
N SER A 941 -24.07 -77.90 -14.28
CA SER A 941 -23.86 -79.34 -14.24
C SER A 941 -23.85 -79.86 -12.80
N SER A 942 -24.34 -81.08 -12.59
CA SER A 942 -24.21 -81.82 -11.35
C SER A 942 -23.81 -83.28 -11.61
N THR A 943 -23.31 -83.94 -10.57
CA THR A 943 -23.03 -85.38 -10.56
C THR A 943 -23.60 -86.00 -9.29
N HIS A 944 -23.61 -87.33 -9.18
CA HIS A 944 -24.14 -88.01 -8.01
C HIS A 944 -23.06 -88.86 -7.33
N VAL A 945 -23.08 -88.82 -6.00
CA VAL A 945 -22.16 -89.56 -5.15
C VAL A 945 -22.96 -90.47 -4.23
N TYR A 946 -22.67 -91.76 -4.24
CA TYR A 946 -23.18 -92.70 -3.25
C TYR A 946 -22.19 -92.83 -2.09
N VAL A 947 -22.65 -92.51 -0.87
CA VAL A 947 -21.85 -92.64 0.35
C VAL A 947 -22.24 -93.93 1.06
N TYR A 948 -21.28 -94.81 1.35
CA TYR A 948 -21.50 -96.08 2.07
C TYR A 948 -20.63 -96.17 3.34
N ASP A 949 -20.95 -97.06 4.28
CA ASP A 949 -20.15 -97.23 5.49
C ASP A 949 -18.86 -98.01 5.21
N LEU A 950 -17.79 -97.69 5.95
CA LEU A 950 -16.53 -98.43 5.86
C LEU A 950 -16.79 -99.93 6.10
N PRO A 951 -16.45 -100.82 5.15
CA PRO A 951 -16.59 -102.25 5.36
C PRO A 951 -15.73 -102.70 6.55
N THR A 952 -16.34 -103.38 7.53
CA THR A 952 -15.61 -104.01 8.64
C THR A 952 -15.26 -105.46 8.30
N PHE A 953 -14.03 -105.87 8.54
CA PHE A 953 -13.60 -107.26 8.33
C PHE A 953 -13.66 -108.01 9.67
N ASP A 954 -14.52 -109.02 9.77
CA ASP A 954 -14.73 -109.77 11.03
C ASP A 954 -13.71 -110.92 11.19
N THR A 955 -13.17 -111.51 10.11
CA THR A 955 -12.22 -112.65 10.17
C THR A 955 -11.28 -112.70 8.95
N ILE A 956 -9.99 -112.99 9.17
CA ILE A 956 -8.99 -113.28 8.12
C ILE A 956 -8.63 -114.77 8.22
N SER A 957 -8.92 -115.56 7.19
CA SER A 957 -8.56 -116.98 7.10
C SER A 957 -7.36 -117.18 6.17
N PRO A 958 -6.29 -117.87 6.60
CA PRO A 958 -5.06 -118.02 5.81
C PRO A 958 -5.12 -119.14 4.74
N GLN A 959 -6.27 -119.78 4.48
CA GLN A 959 -6.34 -120.96 3.61
C GLN A 959 -7.09 -120.79 2.28
N THR A 960 -7.67 -119.63 2.01
CA THR A 960 -8.21 -119.29 0.69
C THR A 960 -7.96 -117.81 0.47
N GLU A 961 -7.57 -117.41 -0.74
CA GLU A 961 -7.35 -116.01 -1.14
C GLU A 961 -8.66 -115.18 -1.18
N ILE A 962 -9.53 -115.33 -0.18
CA ILE A 962 -10.87 -114.76 -0.13
C ILE A 962 -11.08 -114.11 1.24
N LEU A 963 -11.21 -112.78 1.24
CA LEU A 963 -11.55 -111.97 2.41
C LEU A 963 -13.07 -111.88 2.57
N HIS A 964 -13.61 -112.32 3.71
CA HIS A 964 -15.01 -112.11 4.06
C HIS A 964 -15.20 -110.75 4.75
N VAL A 965 -15.97 -109.88 4.10
CA VAL A 965 -16.25 -108.51 4.55
C VAL A 965 -17.67 -108.43 5.09
N LYS A 966 -17.86 -107.85 6.27
CA LYS A 966 -19.18 -107.65 6.87
C LYS A 966 -19.47 -106.16 6.97
N GLY A 967 -20.47 -105.68 6.23
CA GLY A 967 -20.84 -104.26 6.29
C GLY A 967 -21.48 -103.68 5.02
N ALA A 968 -21.48 -104.38 3.89
CA ALA A 968 -22.28 -103.97 2.74
C ALA A 968 -23.64 -104.67 2.78
N GLY A 969 -24.73 -103.90 2.82
CA GLY A 969 -26.07 -104.44 2.61
C GLY A 969 -26.12 -105.26 1.31
N ASN A 970 -26.66 -106.48 1.42
CA ASN A 970 -26.95 -107.45 0.36
C ASN A 970 -26.08 -107.40 -0.91
N GLY A 971 -25.04 -108.26 -0.94
CA GLY A 971 -24.60 -108.91 -2.18
C GLY A 971 -23.57 -108.18 -3.03
N VAL A 972 -22.36 -107.94 -2.51
CA VAL A 972 -21.19 -107.61 -3.34
C VAL A 972 -20.00 -108.50 -2.94
N GLU A 973 -19.60 -109.41 -3.82
CA GLU A 973 -18.34 -110.17 -3.74
C GLU A 973 -17.20 -109.36 -4.34
N TRP A 974 -16.06 -109.30 -3.65
CA TRP A 974 -14.84 -108.66 -4.14
C TRP A 974 -13.76 -109.71 -4.38
N LYS A 975 -13.16 -109.70 -5.57
CA LYS A 975 -12.08 -110.62 -5.97
C LYS A 975 -10.77 -109.84 -6.02
N TYR A 976 -9.72 -110.31 -5.34
CA TYR A 976 -8.38 -109.72 -5.41
C TYR A 976 -7.80 -110.00 -6.81
N VAL A 977 -7.26 -108.98 -7.48
CA VAL A 977 -6.51 -109.14 -8.73
C VAL A 977 -5.15 -108.48 -8.50
N GLU A 978 -4.11 -109.30 -8.45
CA GLU A 978 -2.71 -108.87 -8.43
C GLU A 978 -2.34 -108.50 -9.87
N ASP A 979 -2.22 -107.19 -10.18
CA ASP A 979 -1.67 -106.74 -11.45
C ASP A 979 -0.26 -106.22 -11.22
N SER A 980 0.71 -106.95 -11.76
CA SER A 980 2.13 -106.68 -11.64
C SER A 980 2.50 -105.38 -12.37
N GLY A 981 2.67 -104.29 -11.62
CA GLY A 981 3.43 -103.12 -12.08
C GLY A 981 2.76 -101.74 -11.98
N ARG A 982 2.23 -101.36 -10.83
CA ARG A 982 2.41 -100.00 -10.24
C ARG A 982 1.95 -99.92 -8.79
#